data_AF-A0AB38LQC1-F1
#
_entry.id   AF-A0AB38LQC1-F1
#
_cell.length_a   1.000
_cell.length_b   1.000
_cell.length_c   1.000
_cell.angle_alpha   90.00
_cell.angle_beta   90.00
_cell.angle_gamma   90.00
#
_symmetry.space_group_name_H-M   'P 1'
#
loop_
_entity.id
_entity.type
_entity.pdbx_description
1 polymer ?
#
loop_
_entity_poly.entity_id
_entity_poly.type
_entity_poly.pdbx_seq_one_letter_code
_entity_poly.pdbx_strand_id
1 'polypeptide(L)'
;MDRLNTTRKAKDLSPVKPCEIFDLIGGTSTGGLIAIMLGRLEMDVDECIEEYVELMATVFGARARRIPISWRGKIKPRFDSKNLENAVKQVLIRKGMAVDARLDDGAERGCKTFVCSIDRRTKVMVRLRSYSLPDEENVPASICQAALATSAATTFFPPVSIDGRSFADGAFGANNPVDEVEGEASNIWSPAKRELQTLVKCFISIGTGAPKMQGFEDGVPGFLSKTVPDIALETEATERKFIARWAWHLDEKRYFRFNVEQGLQDVGLAEFEMKGDIKGVSEAYLTHTGQKSRVRDCIENMSTKQNQTDIDFALTLKIHVARIAMQQSQEKAARQTFYDVPPIAVSSFSGRKEVLKRIEDAFPRITDVTTIRKPPIFVLQAMGGQGKSQIALEYCRRSRSRFQAIFWADATSDASVQSGFERIAKKFDPLAAAGPHGRDEKIDLVQKKLANLEEEWLLVFDNYDDLSSYKLRPYLPTNGRGFIILTSRHEESRGYARPGIGNFLPVPSMEYDGGQDFLQYKLSDTTEQQRSELLQRLGGLALAVDQAAAYISFHKLSIPHFLAEYESRKNDILQYYQEATWEYNKHLNDSQRQIALTAYTTWEMSFQQIEPASSDRKEWITQFLSISAFLHPARIGEHIFREFYTYEAESSVWLNAFTGSESEDSASDVLESRPKWNGSRFQKVIRNLEQLSLVSNTGKYSKDTGPWFSVHPVIRDWLQIRMKSNVRQKALKESICLIKIVTALDVTIVAGVEVTQELLNHVDILVDPLKALCKCGFLDDVLVGDSAIKFGHFYSDDGHYKKAIELLEYALDVVRASSAADKLVLRLEYTLAVVYNRDRQSSKAIELLEHVVRVEDLRETHPDRLASQQELAIAYREHGQVEDAIKLLEHVVAIEETSLTETHPDRLWSQYSLATAYQENGQVGDAIKLLEHVVNIQETSLTENHPGRLASQHELAVAYRENEQVEDAIKLLEHVVNIQETSLTENHPGRLASQHALAIAYRKNGQVEDAIKLLEHVVAIEETSLTENHPGRLESQHELAVAYRVSGRVQDAVKLLEHVVQVWQGTNEDHRHCLYAQYELAKAYLENGQGDRGIELLEHVVKVYERIKTAEDDPYYRLSRHELAEACQERDQNTLQ
;
A
#
# COMPACT_ATOMS: atom_id res chain seq x y z
N MET A 1 -14.29 31.35 29.32
CA MET A 1 -13.75 32.67 28.95
C MET A 1 -12.68 33.13 29.91
N ASP A 2 -12.86 33.04 31.22
CA ASP A 2 -11.87 33.51 32.21
C ASP A 2 -10.47 32.91 32.00
N ARG A 3 -10.36 31.58 31.86
CA ARG A 3 -9.07 30.91 31.60
C ARG A 3 -8.40 31.38 30.28
N LEU A 4 -9.19 31.70 29.26
CA LEU A 4 -8.68 32.28 28.01
C LEU A 4 -8.18 33.71 28.26
N ASN A 5 -8.95 34.54 28.95
CA ASN A 5 -8.57 35.91 29.29
C ASN A 5 -7.40 36.00 30.28
N THR A 6 -7.23 35.03 31.19
CA THR A 6 -6.04 34.89 32.03
C THR A 6 -4.80 34.61 31.17
N THR A 7 -4.92 33.70 30.20
CA THR A 7 -3.83 33.38 29.27
C THR A 7 -3.47 34.57 28.39
N ARG A 8 -4.48 35.36 27.96
CA ARG A 8 -4.29 36.61 27.20
C ARG A 8 -3.62 37.69 28.05
N LYS A 9 -4.05 37.87 29.31
CA LYS A 9 -3.43 38.79 30.26
C LYS A 9 -1.97 38.44 30.54
N ALA A 10 -1.63 37.15 30.66
CA ALA A 10 -0.25 36.70 30.78
C ALA A 10 0.62 37.01 29.53
N LYS A 11 -0.02 37.27 28.39
CA LYS A 11 0.61 37.66 27.12
C LYS A 11 0.41 39.15 26.79
N ASP A 12 -0.03 39.96 27.75
CA ASP A 12 -0.31 41.39 27.61
C ASP A 12 -1.35 41.75 26.53
N LEU A 13 -2.32 40.85 26.31
CA LEU A 13 -3.44 41.04 25.38
C LEU A 13 -4.72 41.45 26.13
N SER A 14 -5.54 42.29 25.51
CA SER A 14 -6.84 42.70 26.06
C SER A 14 -7.79 41.51 26.26
N PRO A 15 -8.62 41.52 27.32
CA PRO A 15 -9.67 40.52 27.49
C PRO A 15 -10.67 40.61 26.35
N VAL A 16 -11.19 39.46 25.95
CA VAL A 16 -12.19 39.34 24.87
C VAL A 16 -13.54 38.89 25.42
N LYS A 17 -14.60 39.40 24.81
CA LYS A 17 -15.99 39.03 25.06
C LYS A 17 -16.40 37.82 24.21
N PRO A 18 -17.46 37.08 24.59
CA PRO A 18 -17.96 35.97 23.79
C PRO A 18 -18.31 36.35 22.34
N CYS A 19 -18.94 37.51 22.11
CA CYS A 19 -19.29 37.99 20.77
C CYS A 19 -18.07 38.32 19.88
N GLU A 20 -16.87 38.45 20.45
CA GLU A 20 -15.63 38.68 19.68
C GLU A 20 -14.97 37.35 19.27
N ILE A 21 -15.31 36.25 19.97
CA ILE A 21 -14.75 34.92 19.74
C ILE A 21 -15.69 34.05 18.90
N PHE A 22 -16.99 34.14 19.09
CA PHE A 22 -17.97 33.34 18.37
C PHE A 22 -18.66 34.15 17.28
N ASP A 23 -18.69 33.59 16.06
CA ASP A 23 -19.34 34.22 14.90
C ASP A 23 -20.87 33.97 14.89
N LEU A 24 -21.34 32.95 15.63
CA LEU A 24 -22.75 32.62 15.82
C LEU A 24 -23.00 32.11 17.25
N ILE A 25 -24.01 32.66 17.92
CA ILE A 25 -24.50 32.22 19.22
C ILE A 25 -26.01 31.95 19.11
N GLY A 26 -26.42 30.72 19.42
CA GLY A 26 -27.81 30.28 19.40
C GLY A 26 -28.22 29.67 20.73
N GLY A 27 -29.47 29.89 21.15
CA GLY A 27 -29.97 29.36 22.42
C GLY A 27 -31.47 29.06 22.41
N THR A 28 -31.92 28.32 23.42
CA THR A 28 -33.32 27.98 23.67
C THR A 28 -33.61 28.15 25.17
N SER A 29 -34.86 28.43 25.55
CA SER A 29 -35.25 28.69 26.95
C SER A 29 -34.30 29.66 27.68
N THR A 30 -33.76 29.30 28.85
CA THR A 30 -32.75 30.09 29.59
C THR A 30 -31.47 30.33 28.79
N GLY A 31 -31.02 29.35 28.02
CA GLY A 31 -29.91 29.52 27.07
C GLY A 31 -30.19 30.54 25.97
N GLY A 32 -31.45 30.74 25.60
CA GLY A 32 -31.87 31.79 24.67
C GLY A 32 -31.72 33.20 25.26
N LEU A 33 -32.04 33.38 26.55
CA LEU A 33 -31.79 34.64 27.26
C LEU A 33 -30.29 34.95 27.33
N ILE A 34 -29.47 33.93 27.64
CA ILE A 34 -28.01 34.04 27.68
C ILE A 34 -27.46 34.36 26.28
N ALA A 35 -27.98 33.73 25.22
CA ALA A 35 -27.59 34.03 23.84
C ALA A 35 -27.85 35.51 23.47
N ILE A 36 -29.01 36.06 23.87
CA ILE A 36 -29.32 37.48 23.69
C ILE A 36 -28.32 38.36 24.47
N MET A 37 -28.02 38.03 25.73
CA MET A 37 -27.10 38.81 26.57
C MET A 37 -25.66 38.80 26.02
N LEU A 38 -25.10 37.62 25.75
CA LEU A 38 -23.71 37.47 25.31
C LEU A 38 -23.49 37.88 23.85
N GLY A 39 -24.47 37.60 22.98
CA GLY A 39 -24.37 37.89 21.55
C GLY A 39 -24.94 39.26 21.21
N ARG A 40 -26.25 39.45 21.41
CA ARG A 40 -26.97 40.65 20.94
C ARG A 40 -26.74 41.91 21.78
N LEU A 41 -26.60 41.77 23.09
CA LEU A 41 -26.29 42.86 24.03
C LEU A 41 -24.78 43.02 24.27
N GLU A 42 -23.97 42.16 23.65
CA GLU A 42 -22.48 42.17 23.68
C GLU A 42 -21.92 42.26 25.11
N MET A 43 -22.57 41.55 26.04
CA MET A 43 -22.13 41.45 27.43
C MET A 43 -20.92 40.53 27.56
N ASP A 44 -20.03 40.84 28.50
CA ASP A 44 -19.08 39.83 28.98
C ASP A 44 -19.79 38.80 29.89
N VAL A 45 -19.04 37.77 30.31
CA VAL A 45 -19.63 36.66 31.07
C VAL A 45 -20.04 37.09 32.48
N ASP A 46 -19.27 37.97 33.13
CA ASP A 46 -19.56 38.42 34.49
C ASP A 46 -20.79 39.34 34.51
N GLU A 47 -20.85 40.30 33.58
CA GLU A 47 -22.02 41.18 33.36
C GLU A 47 -23.28 40.33 33.07
N CYS A 48 -23.16 39.32 32.22
CA CYS A 48 -24.28 38.42 31.90
C CYS A 48 -24.76 37.62 33.12
N ILE A 49 -23.85 37.12 33.97
CA ILE A 49 -24.22 36.37 35.17
C ILE A 49 -24.96 37.27 36.16
N GLU A 50 -24.47 38.50 36.38
CA GLU A 50 -25.10 39.45 37.30
C GLU A 50 -26.50 39.84 36.83
N GLU A 51 -26.62 40.24 35.56
CA GLU A 51 -27.91 40.63 34.95
C GLU A 51 -28.90 39.47 34.90
N TYR A 52 -28.43 38.25 34.59
CA TYR A 52 -29.27 37.06 34.59
C TYR A 52 -29.78 36.72 36.00
N VAL A 53 -28.92 36.77 37.02
CA VAL A 53 -29.31 36.49 38.42
C VAL A 53 -30.35 37.51 38.90
N GLU A 54 -30.18 38.80 38.60
CA GLU A 54 -31.16 39.83 38.98
C GLU A 54 -32.48 39.69 38.20
N LEU A 55 -32.41 39.38 36.90
CA LEU A 55 -33.58 39.09 36.07
C LEU A 55 -34.36 37.91 36.66
N MET A 56 -33.70 36.81 36.98
CA MET A 56 -34.33 35.63 37.55
C MET A 56 -34.89 35.89 38.95
N ALA A 57 -34.19 36.63 39.80
CA ALA A 57 -34.70 37.05 41.11
C ALA A 57 -35.98 37.90 40.99
N THR A 58 -36.03 38.80 40.01
CA THR A 58 -37.21 39.65 39.73
C THR A 58 -38.39 38.81 39.23
N VAL A 59 -38.12 37.81 38.40
CA VAL A 59 -39.14 36.97 37.76
C VAL A 59 -39.71 35.92 38.73
N PHE A 60 -38.86 35.31 39.56
CA PHE A 60 -39.20 34.17 40.43
C PHE A 60 -39.30 34.51 41.93
N GLY A 61 -38.86 35.69 42.37
CA GLY A 61 -38.91 36.12 43.79
C GLY A 61 -40.32 36.45 44.31
N ALA A 62 -41.33 36.62 43.44
CA ALA A 62 -42.72 36.77 43.84
C ALA A 62 -43.40 35.40 44.02
N ARG A 63 -44.07 35.14 45.16
CA ARG A 63 -44.73 33.86 45.49
C ARG A 63 -45.52 33.27 44.31
N ALA A 64 -45.08 32.12 43.83
CA ALA A 64 -45.75 31.36 42.77
C ALA A 64 -47.22 31.08 43.13
N ARG A 65 -48.15 31.32 42.20
CA ARG A 65 -49.57 30.99 42.39
C ARG A 65 -49.73 29.46 42.43
N ARG A 66 -50.47 28.92 43.41
CA ARG A 66 -50.87 27.48 43.43
C ARG A 66 -51.72 27.17 42.21
N ILE A 67 -51.46 26.04 41.55
CA ILE A 67 -52.15 25.57 40.33
C ILE A 67 -53.66 25.40 40.61
N PRO A 68 -54.57 26.08 39.88
CA PRO A 68 -55.98 25.73 39.86
C PRO A 68 -56.31 25.11 38.50
N ILE A 69 -56.62 23.81 38.48
CA ILE A 69 -57.16 23.14 37.29
C ILE A 69 -58.57 23.69 37.05
N SER A 70 -58.81 24.32 35.89
CA SER A 70 -60.17 24.70 35.49
C SER A 70 -60.92 23.46 34.97
N TRP A 71 -62.23 23.38 35.19
CA TRP A 71 -63.12 22.26 34.79
C TRP A 71 -63.17 21.99 33.26
N ARG A 72 -62.36 22.70 32.46
CA ARG A 72 -62.17 22.52 31.01
C ARG A 72 -60.71 22.29 30.59
N GLY A 73 -59.83 21.85 31.50
CA GLY A 73 -58.49 21.36 31.16
C GLY A 73 -57.47 22.42 30.68
N LYS A 74 -57.73 23.72 30.85
CA LYS A 74 -56.73 24.77 30.58
C LYS A 74 -55.86 25.00 31.82
N ILE A 75 -54.56 24.71 31.68
CA ILE A 75 -53.50 25.03 32.67
C ILE A 75 -53.29 26.56 32.68
N LYS A 76 -53.25 27.17 33.86
CA LYS A 76 -52.87 28.59 34.03
C LYS A 76 -51.36 28.71 34.26
N PRO A 77 -50.68 29.70 33.64
CA PRO A 77 -49.24 29.90 33.84
C PRO A 77 -48.92 30.26 35.29
N ARG A 78 -47.77 29.78 35.77
CA ARG A 78 -47.33 29.90 37.18
C ARG A 78 -46.78 31.30 37.51
N PHE A 79 -46.31 32.04 36.50
CA PHE A 79 -45.71 33.37 36.62
C PHE A 79 -46.33 34.37 35.63
N ASP A 80 -46.22 35.67 35.94
CA ASP A 80 -46.71 36.75 35.09
C ASP A 80 -45.65 37.13 34.05
N SER A 81 -45.98 37.05 32.75
CA SER A 81 -45.07 37.47 31.67
C SER A 81 -44.68 38.93 31.76
N LYS A 82 -45.49 39.79 32.40
CA LYS A 82 -45.15 41.19 32.62
C LYS A 82 -43.92 41.36 33.51
N ASN A 83 -43.66 40.43 34.44
CA ASN A 83 -42.46 40.52 35.29
C ASN A 83 -41.20 40.22 34.47
N LEU A 84 -41.24 39.19 33.62
CA LEU A 84 -40.14 38.87 32.70
C LEU A 84 -39.95 39.98 31.65
N GLU A 85 -41.03 40.50 31.09
CA GLU A 85 -40.98 41.62 30.14
C GLU A 85 -40.37 42.88 30.79
N ASN A 86 -40.80 43.23 32.00
CA ASN A 86 -40.26 44.38 32.73
C ASN A 86 -38.80 44.17 33.10
N ALA A 87 -38.41 42.97 33.55
CA ALA A 87 -37.03 42.65 33.87
C ALA A 87 -36.12 42.80 32.64
N VAL A 88 -36.51 42.23 31.50
CA VAL A 88 -35.76 42.40 30.24
C VAL A 88 -35.69 43.87 29.82
N LYS A 89 -36.76 44.65 29.97
CA LYS A 89 -36.75 46.10 29.71
C LYS A 89 -35.78 46.85 30.62
N GLN A 90 -35.65 46.47 31.89
CA GLN A 90 -34.65 47.08 32.79
C GLN A 90 -33.23 46.78 32.33
N VAL A 91 -32.95 45.54 31.90
CA VAL A 91 -31.65 45.19 31.30
C VAL A 91 -31.37 46.08 30.08
N LEU A 92 -32.35 46.26 29.18
CA LEU A 92 -32.20 47.14 28.02
C LEU A 92 -31.91 48.60 28.41
N ILE A 93 -32.63 49.14 29.40
CA ILE A 93 -32.41 50.51 29.89
C ILE A 93 -31.00 50.66 30.47
N ARG A 94 -30.53 49.69 31.27
CA ARG A 94 -29.17 49.68 31.81
C ARG A 94 -28.09 49.64 30.72
N LYS A 95 -28.36 48.93 29.63
CA LYS A 95 -27.50 48.91 28.42
C LYS A 95 -27.68 50.13 27.51
N GLY A 96 -28.49 51.12 27.89
CA GLY A 96 -28.72 52.33 27.11
C GLY A 96 -29.53 52.11 25.83
N MET A 97 -30.33 51.03 25.76
CA MET A 97 -31.14 50.66 24.61
C MET A 97 -32.62 51.04 24.80
N ALA A 98 -33.30 51.31 23.68
CA ALA A 98 -34.75 51.52 23.70
C ALA A 98 -35.48 50.23 24.11
N VAL A 99 -36.55 50.36 24.90
CA VAL A 99 -37.33 49.22 25.42
C VAL A 99 -38.04 48.41 24.33
N ASP A 100 -38.23 49.01 23.16
CA ASP A 100 -38.80 48.43 21.94
C ASP A 100 -37.73 48.10 20.88
N ALA A 101 -36.44 48.12 21.25
CA ALA A 101 -35.34 47.80 20.35
C ALA A 101 -35.56 46.45 19.64
N ARG A 102 -35.35 46.46 18.32
CA ARG A 102 -35.49 45.27 17.49
C ARG A 102 -34.36 44.28 17.72
N LEU A 103 -34.71 42.99 17.67
CA LEU A 103 -33.71 41.92 17.70
C LEU A 103 -32.79 42.04 16.48
N ASP A 104 -33.38 42.15 15.29
CA ASP A 104 -32.72 42.58 14.06
C ASP A 104 -33.02 44.06 13.81
N ASP A 105 -32.04 44.93 14.07
CA ASP A 105 -32.09 46.36 13.82
C ASP A 105 -31.39 46.75 12.50
N GLY A 106 -31.00 45.78 11.68
CA GLY A 106 -30.28 45.99 10.43
C GLY A 106 -28.81 46.38 10.59
N ALA A 107 -28.30 46.51 11.83
CA ALA A 107 -26.89 46.77 12.06
C ALA A 107 -26.06 45.48 11.92
N GLU A 108 -25.02 45.56 11.10
CA GLU A 108 -24.10 44.44 10.91
C GLU A 108 -23.19 44.26 12.13
N ARG A 109 -23.14 43.04 12.66
CA ARG A 109 -22.38 42.66 13.85
C ARG A 109 -21.54 41.43 13.56
N GLY A 110 -20.37 41.34 14.18
CA GLY A 110 -19.46 40.19 14.05
C GLY A 110 -20.05 38.89 14.59
N CYS A 111 -20.82 38.96 15.68
CA CYS A 111 -21.54 37.80 16.22
C CYS A 111 -23.01 37.83 15.82
N LYS A 112 -23.43 36.83 15.04
CA LYS A 112 -24.83 36.58 14.72
C LYS A 112 -25.51 35.90 15.90
N THR A 113 -26.72 36.34 16.26
CA THR A 113 -27.45 35.79 17.43
C THR A 113 -28.83 35.35 17.02
N PHE A 114 -29.27 34.18 17.50
CA PHE A 114 -30.66 33.75 17.36
C PHE A 114 -31.17 33.01 18.60
N VAL A 115 -32.49 32.98 18.75
CA VAL A 115 -33.16 32.17 19.77
C VAL A 115 -34.21 31.25 19.15
N CYS A 116 -34.37 30.07 19.72
CA CYS A 116 -35.32 29.05 19.28
C CYS A 116 -36.69 29.28 19.91
N SER A 117 -37.75 29.20 19.11
CA SER A 117 -39.14 29.22 19.56
C SER A 117 -40.00 28.33 18.68
N ILE A 118 -41.16 27.91 19.16
CA ILE A 118 -42.10 27.09 18.37
C ILE A 118 -43.34 27.90 18.04
N ASP A 119 -43.71 27.92 16.76
CA ASP A 119 -45.03 28.42 16.34
C ASP A 119 -46.11 27.45 16.83
N ARG A 120 -47.03 27.93 17.66
CA ARG A 120 -48.05 27.06 18.29
C ARG A 120 -49.06 26.50 17.31
N ARG A 121 -49.26 27.14 16.15
CA ARG A 121 -50.22 26.72 15.14
C ARG A 121 -49.64 25.62 14.27
N THR A 122 -48.41 25.79 13.81
CA THR A 122 -47.74 24.83 12.91
C THR A 122 -46.93 23.78 13.64
N LYS A 123 -46.57 24.04 14.91
CA LYS A 123 -45.61 23.27 15.72
C LYS A 123 -44.21 23.19 15.10
N VAL A 124 -43.89 24.10 14.18
CA VAL A 124 -42.57 24.16 13.52
C VAL A 124 -41.64 25.02 14.36
N MET A 125 -40.36 24.62 14.41
CA MET A 125 -39.28 25.41 15.01
C MET A 125 -39.04 26.70 14.22
N VAL A 126 -38.90 27.81 14.93
CA VAL A 126 -38.68 29.14 14.38
C VAL A 126 -37.48 29.75 15.09
N ARG A 127 -36.50 30.19 14.31
CA ARG A 127 -35.36 30.97 14.82
C ARG A 127 -35.69 32.46 14.73
N LEU A 128 -35.73 33.14 15.87
CA LEU A 128 -35.81 34.60 15.91
C LEU A 128 -34.38 35.14 15.86
N ARG A 129 -34.03 35.88 14.81
CA ARG A 129 -32.65 36.22 14.45
C ARG A 129 -32.34 37.69 14.66
N SER A 130 -31.07 37.99 14.91
CA SER A 130 -30.50 39.35 14.90
C SER A 130 -29.87 39.73 13.55
N TYR A 131 -30.08 38.92 12.51
CA TYR A 131 -29.50 39.03 11.18
C TYR A 131 -30.48 38.47 10.16
N SER A 132 -30.43 38.97 8.93
CA SER A 132 -31.28 38.52 7.82
C SER A 132 -30.58 37.46 6.95
N LEU A 133 -31.36 36.53 6.39
CA LEU A 133 -30.92 35.56 5.39
C LEU A 133 -31.55 35.91 4.02
N PRO A 134 -30.87 35.64 2.89
CA PRO A 134 -31.38 36.03 1.56
C PRO A 134 -32.73 35.39 1.19
N ASP A 135 -32.96 34.15 1.63
CA ASP A 135 -34.11 33.33 1.24
C ASP A 135 -35.13 33.10 2.38
N GLU A 136 -34.92 33.73 3.55
CA GLU A 136 -35.82 33.61 4.70
C GLU A 136 -36.13 34.98 5.33
N GLU A 137 -37.41 35.35 5.34
CA GLU A 137 -37.85 36.57 6.03
C GLU A 137 -37.78 36.41 7.55
N ASN A 138 -37.22 37.43 8.21
CA ASN A 138 -37.18 37.50 9.66
C ASN A 138 -38.54 37.83 10.25
N VAL A 139 -38.86 37.17 11.37
CA VAL A 139 -39.98 37.58 12.22
C VAL A 139 -39.59 38.90 12.91
N PRO A 140 -40.36 39.99 12.76
CA PRO A 140 -40.00 41.32 13.26
C PRO A 140 -40.20 41.45 14.77
N ALA A 141 -39.38 40.72 15.55
CA ALA A 141 -39.44 40.69 17.00
C ALA A 141 -38.58 41.80 17.62
N SER A 142 -39.08 42.43 18.69
CA SER A 142 -38.23 43.16 19.64
C SER A 142 -37.37 42.19 20.47
N ILE A 143 -36.29 42.68 21.07
CA ILE A 143 -35.46 41.88 21.99
C ILE A 143 -36.33 41.32 23.13
N CYS A 144 -37.23 42.13 23.68
CA CYS A 144 -38.19 41.70 24.69
C CYS A 144 -39.11 40.57 24.18
N GLN A 145 -39.65 40.69 22.96
CA GLN A 145 -40.51 39.67 22.38
C GLN A 145 -39.77 38.35 22.15
N ALA A 146 -38.53 38.41 21.68
CA ALA A 146 -37.70 37.22 21.48
C ALA A 146 -37.35 36.53 22.80
N ALA A 147 -36.96 37.31 23.82
CA ALA A 147 -36.70 36.83 25.18
C ALA A 147 -37.93 36.15 25.81
N LEU A 148 -39.10 36.76 25.64
CA LEU A 148 -40.36 36.16 26.10
C LEU A 148 -40.71 34.90 25.31
N ALA A 149 -40.53 34.89 23.98
CA ALA A 149 -40.89 33.77 23.12
C ALA A 149 -40.04 32.52 23.39
N THR A 150 -38.72 32.69 23.54
CA THR A 150 -37.83 31.58 23.93
C THR A 150 -38.13 31.07 25.34
N SER A 151 -38.70 31.88 26.23
CA SER A 151 -39.00 31.51 27.62
C SER A 151 -40.46 31.07 27.86
N ALA A 152 -41.29 31.04 26.82
CA ALA A 152 -42.74 30.83 26.91
C ALA A 152 -43.15 29.37 27.12
N ALA A 153 -42.63 28.73 28.18
CA ALA A 153 -42.97 27.37 28.54
C ALA A 153 -44.41 27.33 29.07
N THR A 154 -45.27 26.50 28.49
CA THR A 154 -46.75 26.57 28.67
C THR A 154 -47.26 26.45 30.11
N THR A 155 -46.40 26.01 31.04
CA THR A 155 -46.67 25.90 32.49
C THR A 155 -46.11 27.08 33.30
N PHE A 156 -45.16 27.85 32.77
CA PHE A 156 -44.48 28.95 33.47
C PHE A 156 -44.94 30.33 32.98
N PHE A 157 -44.92 30.57 31.67
CA PHE A 157 -45.31 31.84 31.06
C PHE A 157 -46.32 31.63 29.91
N PRO A 158 -47.23 32.60 29.69
CA PRO A 158 -48.10 32.56 28.53
C PRO A 158 -47.32 32.71 27.21
N PRO A 159 -47.81 32.12 26.11
CA PRO A 159 -47.31 32.34 24.76
C PRO A 159 -47.29 33.81 24.34
N VAL A 160 -46.33 34.17 23.50
CA VAL A 160 -46.14 35.55 23.00
C VAL A 160 -46.73 35.69 21.61
N SER A 161 -47.38 36.81 21.33
CA SER A 161 -47.84 37.14 19.98
C SER A 161 -46.85 38.09 19.31
N ILE A 162 -46.28 37.69 18.17
CA ILE A 162 -45.39 38.52 17.34
C ILE A 162 -45.96 38.47 15.93
N ASP A 163 -46.29 39.64 15.37
CA ASP A 163 -46.82 39.78 14.01
C ASP A 163 -47.97 38.80 13.67
N GLY A 164 -48.97 38.72 14.55
CA GLY A 164 -50.15 37.85 14.38
C GLY A 164 -49.91 36.34 14.61
N ARG A 165 -48.66 35.91 14.84
CA ARG A 165 -48.28 34.52 15.15
C ARG A 165 -48.08 34.33 16.66
N SER A 166 -48.43 33.14 17.17
CA SER A 166 -48.31 32.81 18.60
C SER A 166 -47.15 31.83 18.84
N PHE A 167 -46.20 32.23 19.67
CA PHE A 167 -44.94 31.54 19.92
C PHE A 167 -44.87 30.96 21.34
N ALA A 168 -44.27 29.78 21.47
CA ALA A 168 -43.98 29.07 22.73
C ALA A 168 -42.49 28.72 22.83
N ASP A 169 -42.04 28.26 23.99
CA ASP A 169 -40.64 27.88 24.25
C ASP A 169 -40.10 26.89 23.20
N GLY A 170 -38.89 27.14 22.70
CA GLY A 170 -38.19 26.26 21.77
C GLY A 170 -37.79 24.92 22.38
N ALA A 171 -37.73 24.79 23.71
CA ALA A 171 -37.40 23.56 24.40
C ALA A 171 -38.36 22.40 24.09
N PHE A 172 -39.58 22.67 23.59
CA PHE A 172 -40.53 21.64 23.16
C PHE A 172 -40.14 20.92 21.85
N GLY A 173 -39.09 21.36 21.16
CA GLY A 173 -38.61 20.70 19.92
C GLY A 173 -37.13 20.87 19.62
N ALA A 174 -36.40 21.72 20.35
CA ALA A 174 -34.95 21.83 20.28
C ALA A 174 -34.41 22.31 21.64
N ASN A 175 -34.47 21.44 22.65
CA ASN A 175 -33.88 21.73 23.97
C ASN A 175 -32.33 21.77 23.92
N ASN A 176 -31.73 20.97 23.04
CA ASN A 176 -30.33 21.10 22.64
C ASN A 176 -30.26 21.68 21.22
N PRO A 177 -30.00 22.99 21.03
CA PRO A 177 -30.13 23.63 19.73
C PRO A 177 -28.93 23.40 18.79
N VAL A 178 -28.13 22.34 18.97
CA VAL A 178 -26.93 22.09 18.13
C VAL A 178 -27.26 21.91 16.65
N ASP A 179 -28.35 21.21 16.33
CA ASP A 179 -28.83 21.05 14.95
C ASP A 179 -29.27 22.40 14.35
N GLU A 180 -29.86 23.26 15.18
CA GLU A 180 -30.33 24.59 14.79
C GLU A 180 -29.14 25.52 14.50
N VAL A 181 -28.09 25.45 15.34
CA VAL A 181 -26.85 26.21 15.15
C VAL A 181 -26.08 25.72 13.91
N GLU A 182 -25.96 24.41 13.71
CA GLU A 182 -25.36 23.83 12.49
C GLU A 182 -26.14 24.23 11.23
N GLY A 183 -27.48 24.20 11.29
CA GLY A 183 -28.35 24.62 10.20
C GLY A 183 -28.19 26.11 9.87
N GLU A 184 -28.23 26.99 10.88
CA GLU A 184 -28.04 28.42 10.69
C GLU A 184 -26.65 28.74 10.14
N ALA A 185 -25.59 28.15 10.69
CA ALA A 185 -24.24 28.33 10.19
C ALA A 185 -24.10 27.88 8.72
N SER A 186 -24.74 26.76 8.36
CA SER A 186 -24.76 26.28 6.97
C SER A 186 -25.48 27.27 6.04
N ASN A 187 -26.61 27.84 6.47
CA ASN A 187 -27.36 28.83 5.70
C ASN A 187 -26.59 30.14 5.53
N ILE A 188 -25.82 30.55 6.54
CA ILE A 188 -25.03 31.78 6.50
C ILE A 188 -23.79 31.61 5.60
N TRP A 189 -23.03 30.53 5.77
CA TRP A 189 -21.68 30.41 5.21
C TRP A 189 -21.49 29.34 4.12
N SER A 190 -22.41 28.38 3.99
CA SER A 190 -22.34 27.31 2.97
C SER A 190 -23.71 26.98 2.34
N PRO A 191 -24.49 27.98 1.86
CA PRO A 191 -25.87 27.76 1.44
C PRO A 191 -26.00 26.80 0.26
N ALA A 192 -24.99 26.75 -0.63
CA ALA A 192 -25.01 25.91 -1.83
C ALA A 192 -24.63 24.44 -1.60
N LYS A 193 -23.70 24.16 -0.65
CA LYS A 193 -23.13 22.82 -0.46
C LYS A 193 -23.59 22.14 0.83
N ARG A 194 -23.99 22.90 1.85
CA ARG A 194 -24.34 22.42 3.20
C ARG A 194 -23.26 21.57 3.89
N GLU A 195 -22.01 21.66 3.42
CA GLU A 195 -20.83 21.07 4.05
C GLU A 195 -20.23 22.10 5.01
N LEU A 196 -20.70 22.10 6.26
CA LEU A 196 -20.24 23.04 7.28
C LEU A 196 -19.00 22.55 8.02
N GLN A 197 -18.84 21.22 8.17
CA GLN A 197 -17.87 20.65 9.09
C GLN A 197 -16.41 20.98 8.73
N THR A 198 -16.12 21.16 7.43
CA THR A 198 -14.81 21.62 6.94
C THR A 198 -14.51 23.08 7.25
N LEU A 199 -15.55 23.91 7.48
CA LEU A 199 -15.43 25.35 7.72
C LEU A 199 -15.33 25.72 9.20
N VAL A 200 -15.78 24.84 10.09
CA VAL A 200 -15.89 25.14 11.52
C VAL A 200 -14.56 24.90 12.23
N LYS A 201 -13.98 25.97 12.76
CA LYS A 201 -12.77 25.94 13.60
C LYS A 201 -13.07 25.45 15.02
N CYS A 202 -14.17 25.93 15.60
CA CYS A 202 -14.56 25.63 16.97
C CYS A 202 -16.09 25.64 17.08
N PHE A 203 -16.65 24.55 17.59
CA PHE A 203 -18.07 24.43 17.91
C PHE A 203 -18.20 24.07 19.40
N ILE A 204 -18.87 24.93 20.17
CA ILE A 204 -19.07 24.70 21.60
C ILE A 204 -20.54 24.52 21.91
N SER A 205 -20.86 23.45 22.64
CA SER A 205 -22.19 23.18 23.17
C SER A 205 -22.13 23.14 24.69
N ILE A 206 -23.01 23.89 25.35
CA ILE A 206 -23.07 24.01 26.81
C ILE A 206 -24.44 23.49 27.29
N GLY A 207 -24.43 22.59 28.28
CA GLY A 207 -25.63 22.03 28.89
C GLY A 207 -25.75 22.38 30.38
N THR A 208 -26.97 22.33 30.90
CA THR A 208 -27.32 22.67 32.28
C THR A 208 -27.44 21.45 33.21
N GLY A 209 -27.02 20.26 32.76
CA GLY A 209 -27.04 19.01 33.51
C GLY A 209 -28.29 18.14 33.28
N ALA A 210 -28.25 16.90 33.79
CA ALA A 210 -29.34 15.93 33.65
C ALA A 210 -30.36 16.09 34.81
N PRO A 211 -31.68 16.20 34.54
CA PRO A 211 -32.68 16.27 35.60
C PRO A 211 -32.77 14.96 36.40
N LYS A 212 -33.11 15.04 37.69
CA LYS A 212 -33.30 13.87 38.56
C LYS A 212 -34.48 13.02 38.06
N MET A 213 -34.24 11.77 37.63
CA MET A 213 -35.33 10.82 37.39
C MET A 213 -35.87 10.30 38.74
N GLN A 214 -36.85 11.00 39.33
CA GLN A 214 -37.60 10.45 40.46
C GLN A 214 -38.69 9.49 39.97
N GLY A 215 -38.80 8.33 40.62
CA GLY A 215 -39.93 7.42 40.47
C GLY A 215 -41.23 8.08 40.93
N PHE A 216 -42.32 7.75 40.22
CA PHE A 216 -43.66 8.30 40.43
C PHE A 216 -44.12 8.22 41.90
N GLU A 217 -44.47 9.37 42.49
CA GLU A 217 -45.50 9.42 43.54
C GLU A 217 -46.84 9.78 42.89
N ASP A 218 -47.85 8.93 43.14
CA ASP A 218 -49.21 9.05 42.62
C ASP A 218 -49.86 10.37 43.06
N GLY A 219 -50.00 11.34 42.14
CA GLY A 219 -50.75 12.54 42.48
C GLY A 219 -50.75 13.77 41.58
N VAL A 220 -50.52 13.70 40.25
CA VAL A 220 -50.88 14.81 39.32
C VAL A 220 -51.26 14.26 37.93
N PRO A 221 -52.38 14.68 37.28
CA PRO A 221 -52.78 14.11 35.99
C PRO A 221 -51.91 14.56 34.81
N GLY A 222 -51.20 13.60 34.19
CA GLY A 222 -51.18 13.34 32.74
C GLY A 222 -50.42 14.22 31.75
N PHE A 223 -50.11 15.49 32.02
CA PHE A 223 -49.44 16.38 31.04
C PHE A 223 -47.98 16.72 31.36
N LEU A 224 -47.64 16.87 32.64
CA LEU A 224 -46.27 17.19 33.09
C LEU A 224 -45.38 15.95 33.26
N SER A 225 -45.97 14.77 33.51
CA SER A 225 -45.22 13.55 33.85
C SER A 225 -44.55 12.85 32.66
N LYS A 226 -44.91 13.18 31.41
CA LYS A 226 -44.29 12.62 30.20
C LYS A 226 -43.31 13.60 29.53
N THR A 227 -43.67 14.88 29.49
CA THR A 227 -42.95 15.92 28.74
C THR A 227 -41.51 16.17 29.25
N VAL A 228 -41.27 16.15 30.57
CA VAL A 228 -39.92 16.41 31.12
C VAL A 228 -38.95 15.25 30.86
N PRO A 229 -39.32 13.98 31.10
CA PRO A 229 -38.52 12.84 30.65
C PRO A 229 -38.28 12.80 29.14
N ASP A 230 -39.31 13.10 28.33
CA ASP A 230 -39.20 13.09 26.86
C ASP A 230 -38.22 14.15 26.34
N ILE A 231 -38.23 15.36 26.91
CA ILE A 231 -37.26 16.42 26.57
C ILE A 231 -35.83 16.02 26.97
N ALA A 232 -35.65 15.39 28.13
CA ALA A 232 -34.33 14.91 28.58
C ALA A 232 -33.79 13.80 27.66
N LEU A 233 -34.64 12.82 27.32
CA LEU A 233 -34.31 11.74 26.39
C LEU A 233 -33.99 12.25 24.98
N GLU A 234 -34.76 13.22 24.48
CA GLU A 234 -34.51 13.87 23.20
C GLU A 234 -33.17 14.62 23.19
N THR A 235 -32.84 15.32 24.28
CA THR A 235 -31.58 16.06 24.43
C THR A 235 -30.36 15.14 24.31
N GLU A 236 -30.36 13.99 24.99
CA GLU A 236 -29.29 12.99 24.92
C GLU A 236 -29.24 12.28 23.55
N ALA A 237 -30.40 11.99 22.94
CA ALA A 237 -30.47 11.35 21.63
C ALA A 237 -29.94 12.27 20.52
N THR A 238 -30.30 13.55 20.56
CA THR A 238 -29.79 14.58 19.64
C THR A 238 -28.28 14.75 19.81
N GLU A 239 -27.79 14.76 21.05
CA GLU A 239 -26.35 14.82 21.33
C GLU A 239 -25.58 13.62 20.77
N ARG A 240 -26.02 12.38 21.02
CA ARG A 240 -25.34 11.18 20.50
C ARG A 240 -25.31 11.17 18.97
N LYS A 241 -26.41 11.58 18.33
CA LYS A 241 -26.48 11.70 16.86
C LYS A 241 -25.53 12.78 16.35
N PHE A 242 -25.47 13.93 17.02
CA PHE A 242 -24.58 15.02 16.64
C PHE A 242 -23.11 14.63 16.79
N ILE A 243 -22.72 14.01 17.91
CA ILE A 243 -21.36 13.50 18.14
C ILE A 243 -20.98 12.44 17.10
N ALA A 244 -21.89 11.51 16.76
CA ALA A 244 -21.62 10.53 15.73
C ALA A 244 -21.38 11.17 14.35
N ARG A 245 -22.11 12.25 14.01
CA ARG A 245 -21.89 13.02 12.77
C ARG A 245 -20.60 13.83 12.78
N TRP A 246 -20.15 14.27 13.97
CA TRP A 246 -18.97 15.11 14.17
C TRP A 246 -17.76 14.34 14.75
N ALA A 247 -17.78 13.00 14.73
CA ALA A 247 -16.80 12.16 15.44
C ALA A 247 -15.36 12.45 15.03
N TRP A 248 -15.10 12.61 13.72
CA TRP A 248 -13.77 12.96 13.22
C TRP A 248 -13.29 14.34 13.70
N HIS A 249 -14.21 15.30 13.82
CA HIS A 249 -13.92 16.65 14.31
C HIS A 249 -13.77 16.72 15.84
N LEU A 250 -14.31 15.74 16.57
CA LEU A 250 -14.03 15.52 17.98
C LEU A 250 -12.57 15.08 18.17
N ASP A 251 -12.08 14.17 17.34
CA ASP A 251 -10.69 13.70 17.35
C ASP A 251 -9.71 14.83 16.99
N GLU A 252 -10.11 15.73 16.08
CA GLU A 252 -9.35 16.93 15.71
C GLU A 252 -9.47 18.11 16.69
N LYS A 253 -10.12 17.93 17.85
CA LYS A 253 -10.28 18.98 18.87
C LYS A 253 -10.98 20.25 18.33
N ARG A 254 -12.02 20.08 17.51
CA ARG A 254 -12.83 21.19 16.95
C ARG A 254 -14.26 21.26 17.51
N TYR A 255 -14.76 20.18 18.11
CA TYR A 255 -16.07 20.15 18.78
C TYR A 255 -15.93 19.91 20.30
N PHE A 256 -16.52 20.79 21.11
CA PHE A 256 -16.46 20.75 22.57
C PHE A 256 -17.85 20.77 23.19
N ARG A 257 -18.12 19.82 24.08
CA ARG A 257 -19.35 19.73 24.86
C ARG A 257 -19.03 19.79 26.34
N PHE A 258 -19.67 20.72 27.04
CA PHE A 258 -19.56 20.87 28.48
C PHE A 258 -20.95 20.73 29.09
N ASN A 259 -21.15 19.70 29.91
CA ASN A 259 -22.42 19.42 30.56
C ASN A 259 -22.16 18.82 31.95
N VAL A 260 -22.71 19.43 33.00
CA VAL A 260 -22.51 18.97 34.38
C VAL A 260 -23.48 17.81 34.66
N GLU A 261 -23.00 16.58 34.49
CA GLU A 261 -23.86 15.38 34.53
C GLU A 261 -24.49 15.12 35.92
N GLN A 262 -23.78 15.43 37.01
CA GLN A 262 -24.25 15.22 38.38
C GLN A 262 -23.91 16.39 39.31
N GLY A 263 -24.78 16.66 40.29
CA GLY A 263 -24.62 17.69 41.32
C GLY A 263 -25.58 18.88 41.19
N LEU A 264 -26.22 19.08 40.02
CA LEU A 264 -27.19 20.16 39.78
C LEU A 264 -28.64 19.66 39.70
N GLN A 265 -28.91 18.39 40.03
CA GLN A 265 -30.23 17.78 39.77
C GLN A 265 -31.36 18.31 40.67
N ASP A 266 -31.02 18.93 41.80
CA ASP A 266 -31.97 19.55 42.73
C ASP A 266 -32.08 21.07 42.54
N VAL A 267 -31.37 21.63 41.54
CA VAL A 267 -31.46 23.05 41.19
C VAL A 267 -32.76 23.30 40.42
N GLY A 268 -33.80 23.69 41.16
CA GLY A 268 -35.11 24.05 40.62
C GLY A 268 -35.22 25.53 40.21
N LEU A 269 -36.45 26.00 39.92
CA LEU A 269 -36.79 27.34 39.40
C LEU A 269 -36.28 28.56 40.22
N ALA A 270 -35.73 28.36 41.42
CA ALA A 270 -35.10 29.39 42.24
C ALA A 270 -33.57 29.32 42.10
N GLU A 271 -33.06 29.12 40.87
CA GLU A 271 -31.63 28.96 40.56
C GLU A 271 -30.77 30.12 41.09
N PHE A 272 -31.35 31.32 41.14
CA PHE A 272 -30.69 32.53 41.63
C PHE A 272 -30.31 32.45 43.13
N GLU A 273 -31.01 31.65 43.94
CA GLU A 273 -30.73 31.43 45.36
C GLU A 273 -29.59 30.41 45.58
N MET A 274 -29.29 29.58 44.57
CA MET A 274 -28.28 28.52 44.60
C MET A 274 -26.99 28.88 43.84
N LYS A 275 -26.72 30.18 43.63
CA LYS A 275 -25.52 30.67 42.91
C LYS A 275 -24.21 30.07 43.45
N GLY A 276 -24.10 29.92 44.77
CA GLY A 276 -22.93 29.32 45.43
C GLY A 276 -22.76 27.84 45.10
N ASP A 277 -23.85 27.08 45.14
CA ASP A 277 -23.86 25.64 44.87
C ASP A 277 -23.57 25.36 43.39
N ILE A 278 -24.19 26.12 42.47
CA ILE A 278 -23.96 26.01 41.03
C ILE A 278 -22.48 26.30 40.70
N LYS A 279 -21.91 27.34 41.32
CA LYS A 279 -20.49 27.67 41.16
C LYS A 279 -19.59 26.56 41.67
N GLY A 280 -19.86 26.02 42.87
CA GLY A 280 -19.07 24.95 43.47
C GLY A 280 -19.07 23.65 42.64
N VAL A 281 -20.25 23.23 42.16
CA VAL A 281 -20.37 22.03 41.32
C VAL A 281 -19.72 22.24 39.94
N SER A 282 -19.87 23.42 39.35
CA SER A 282 -19.24 23.75 38.06
C SER A 282 -17.72 23.80 38.17
N GLU A 283 -17.17 24.36 39.26
CA GLU A 283 -15.72 24.36 39.53
C GLU A 283 -15.19 22.93 39.74
N ALA A 284 -15.92 22.09 40.48
CA ALA A 284 -15.58 20.67 40.65
C ALA A 284 -15.58 19.92 39.29
N TYR A 285 -16.59 20.15 38.45
CA TYR A 285 -16.66 19.57 37.10
C TYR A 285 -15.45 19.99 36.23
N LEU A 286 -15.13 21.29 36.22
CA LEU A 286 -14.03 21.85 35.43
C LEU A 286 -12.62 21.54 35.97
N THR A 287 -12.52 20.97 37.17
CA THR A 287 -11.26 20.54 37.80
C THR A 287 -11.08 19.02 37.82
N HIS A 288 -12.10 18.25 37.44
CA HIS A 288 -12.00 16.81 37.25
C HIS A 288 -10.96 16.45 36.18
N THR A 289 -10.10 15.45 36.44
CA THR A 289 -8.93 15.10 35.60
C THR A 289 -9.30 14.84 34.14
N GLY A 290 -10.43 14.17 33.89
CA GLY A 290 -10.92 13.89 32.53
C GLY A 290 -11.44 15.12 31.77
N GLN A 291 -11.81 16.20 32.45
CA GLN A 291 -12.29 17.44 31.81
C GLN A 291 -11.17 18.48 31.61
N LYS A 292 -10.08 18.38 32.37
CA LYS A 292 -8.95 19.30 32.28
C LYS A 292 -8.31 19.34 30.89
N SER A 293 -8.15 18.18 30.23
CA SER A 293 -7.62 18.10 28.86
C SER A 293 -8.55 18.78 27.87
N ARG A 294 -9.86 18.47 27.92
CA ARG A 294 -10.86 19.05 27.02
C ARG A 294 -10.97 20.57 27.15
N VAL A 295 -10.91 21.09 28.38
CA VAL A 295 -10.90 22.55 28.62
C VAL A 295 -9.61 23.19 28.10
N ARG A 296 -8.44 22.53 28.28
CA ARG A 296 -7.16 23.02 27.74
C ARG A 296 -7.19 23.10 26.22
N ASP A 297 -7.60 22.03 25.56
CA ASP A 297 -7.70 21.94 24.10
C ASP A 297 -8.67 22.99 23.53
N CYS A 298 -9.79 23.21 24.21
CA CYS A 298 -10.75 24.25 23.85
C CYS A 298 -10.16 25.65 23.95
N ILE A 299 -9.41 25.95 25.02
CA ILE A 299 -8.74 27.24 25.20
C ILE A 299 -7.67 27.45 24.12
N GLU A 300 -6.86 26.43 23.84
CA GLU A 300 -5.85 26.48 22.80
C GLU A 300 -6.48 26.75 21.43
N ASN A 301 -7.52 26.01 21.06
CA ASN A 301 -8.25 26.21 19.82
C ASN A 301 -8.79 27.66 19.71
N MET A 302 -9.50 28.15 20.73
CA MET A 302 -10.02 29.52 20.74
C MET A 302 -8.90 30.58 20.68
N SER A 303 -7.76 30.34 21.33
CA SER A 303 -6.63 31.28 21.37
C SER A 303 -5.95 31.49 20.02
N THR A 304 -6.11 30.53 19.10
CA THR A 304 -5.57 30.60 17.73
C THR A 304 -6.55 31.23 16.73
N LYS A 305 -7.69 31.78 17.17
CA LYS A 305 -8.57 32.55 16.28
C LYS A 305 -7.86 33.84 15.88
N GLN A 306 -7.43 33.93 14.62
CA GLN A 306 -6.68 35.07 14.09
C GLN A 306 -7.57 36.11 13.40
N ASN A 307 -8.68 35.68 12.78
CA ASN A 307 -9.54 36.54 11.96
C ASN A 307 -11.01 36.48 12.43
N GLN A 308 -11.73 37.58 12.25
CA GLN A 308 -13.19 37.61 12.30
C GLN A 308 -13.76 37.20 10.93
N THR A 309 -14.95 36.62 10.92
CA THR A 309 -15.63 36.25 9.67
C THR A 309 -16.15 37.52 8.98
N ASP A 310 -15.65 37.83 7.78
CA ASP A 310 -16.09 38.99 6.98
C ASP A 310 -17.05 38.60 5.84
N ILE A 311 -17.58 39.60 5.14
CA ILE A 311 -18.55 39.43 4.03
C ILE A 311 -17.89 38.72 2.83
N ASP A 312 -16.56 38.81 2.69
CA ASP A 312 -15.77 38.19 1.63
C ASP A 312 -15.35 36.75 1.97
N PHE A 313 -15.82 36.18 3.08
CA PHE A 313 -15.58 34.78 3.46
C PHE A 313 -15.96 33.80 2.35
N ALA A 314 -17.03 34.07 1.59
CA ALA A 314 -17.43 33.26 0.45
C ALA A 314 -16.44 33.32 -0.73
N LEU A 315 -15.78 34.47 -0.94
CA LEU A 315 -14.74 34.65 -1.96
C LEU A 315 -13.43 34.00 -1.52
N THR A 316 -13.04 34.21 -0.27
CA THR A 316 -11.87 33.57 0.36
C THR A 316 -12.02 32.05 0.36
N LEU A 317 -13.23 31.54 0.64
CA LEU A 317 -13.54 30.12 0.57
C LEU A 317 -13.45 29.59 -0.87
N LYS A 318 -13.94 30.32 -1.87
CA LYS A 318 -13.79 29.91 -3.28
C LYS A 318 -12.32 29.84 -3.69
N ILE A 319 -11.49 30.80 -3.29
CA ILE A 319 -10.05 30.80 -3.56
C ILE A 319 -9.35 29.66 -2.81
N HIS A 320 -9.71 29.42 -1.55
CA HIS A 320 -9.14 28.34 -0.74
C HIS A 320 -9.55 26.95 -1.26
N VAL A 321 -10.83 26.75 -1.60
CA VAL A 321 -11.31 25.50 -2.23
C VAL A 321 -10.70 25.30 -3.60
N ALA A 322 -10.53 26.37 -4.41
CA ALA A 322 -9.81 26.28 -5.68
C ALA A 322 -8.33 25.95 -5.47
N ARG A 323 -7.68 26.51 -4.43
CA ARG A 323 -6.29 26.21 -4.06
C ARG A 323 -6.15 24.80 -3.53
N ILE A 324 -7.06 24.31 -2.70
CA ILE A 324 -7.10 22.92 -2.23
C ILE A 324 -7.38 21.98 -3.40
N ALA A 325 -8.33 22.29 -4.28
CA ALA A 325 -8.60 21.47 -5.46
C ALA A 325 -7.39 21.47 -6.42
N MET A 326 -6.67 22.58 -6.52
CA MET A 326 -5.44 22.69 -7.30
C MET A 326 -4.28 21.95 -6.62
N GLN A 327 -4.17 22.00 -5.29
CA GLN A 327 -3.22 21.20 -4.50
C GLN A 327 -3.55 19.71 -4.57
N GLN A 328 -4.81 19.31 -4.46
CA GLN A 328 -5.26 17.92 -4.62
C GLN A 328 -5.10 17.45 -6.06
N SER A 329 -5.25 18.32 -7.05
CA SER A 329 -4.95 18.01 -8.46
C SER A 329 -3.45 17.90 -8.70
N GLN A 330 -2.64 18.75 -8.05
CA GLN A 330 -1.17 18.67 -8.07
C GLN A 330 -0.66 17.44 -7.30
N GLU A 331 -1.26 17.10 -6.16
CA GLU A 331 -1.01 15.89 -5.39
C GLU A 331 -1.46 14.66 -6.18
N LYS A 332 -2.62 14.68 -6.84
CA LYS A 332 -3.07 13.59 -7.71
C LYS A 332 -2.18 13.44 -8.94
N ALA A 333 -1.62 14.53 -9.47
CA ALA A 333 -0.62 14.51 -10.52
C ALA A 333 0.77 14.06 -10.03
N ALA A 334 1.07 14.26 -8.74
CA ALA A 334 2.31 13.82 -8.08
C ALA A 334 2.21 12.39 -7.50
N ARG A 335 1.00 11.85 -7.30
CA ARG A 335 0.75 10.50 -6.78
C ARG A 335 1.12 9.46 -7.81
N GLN A 336 1.86 8.45 -7.35
CA GLN A 336 2.26 7.33 -8.19
C GLN A 336 1.02 6.52 -8.61
N THR A 337 0.80 6.42 -9.92
CA THR A 337 -0.21 5.54 -10.51
C THR A 337 0.47 4.28 -11.03
N PHE A 338 -0.16 3.13 -10.82
CA PHE A 338 0.42 1.85 -11.18
C PHE A 338 -0.38 1.23 -12.32
N TYR A 339 0.29 0.97 -13.44
CA TYR A 339 -0.32 0.30 -14.57
C TYR A 339 0.63 -0.78 -15.06
N ASP A 340 0.28 -2.03 -14.76
CA ASP A 340 1.00 -3.22 -15.18
C ASP A 340 0.02 -4.20 -15.83
N VAL A 341 -0.24 -3.97 -17.10
CA VAL A 341 -1.17 -4.74 -17.91
C VAL A 341 -0.45 -5.16 -19.19
N PRO A 342 -0.66 -6.39 -19.69
CA PRO A 342 -0.05 -6.82 -20.94
C PRO A 342 -0.30 -5.83 -22.08
N PRO A 343 0.74 -5.42 -22.83
CA PRO A 343 0.58 -4.47 -23.93
C PRO A 343 -0.23 -5.06 -25.11
N ILE A 344 -0.41 -6.39 -25.15
CA ILE A 344 -1.06 -7.23 -26.17
C ILE A 344 -2.56 -6.92 -26.31
N ALA A 345 -2.93 -5.74 -26.81
CA ALA A 345 -4.28 -5.49 -27.31
C ALA A 345 -4.36 -5.83 -28.78
N VAL A 346 -5.43 -6.53 -29.15
CA VAL A 346 -5.84 -6.61 -30.56
C VAL A 346 -6.26 -5.21 -31.01
N SER A 347 -5.59 -4.67 -32.03
CA SER A 347 -5.85 -3.32 -32.57
C SER A 347 -7.27 -3.15 -33.11
N SER A 348 -7.95 -4.26 -33.40
CA SER A 348 -9.30 -4.33 -33.95
C SER A 348 -10.31 -4.98 -32.99
N PHE A 349 -10.21 -4.76 -31.68
CA PHE A 349 -11.25 -5.21 -30.75
C PHE A 349 -12.59 -4.54 -31.10
N SER A 350 -13.61 -5.33 -31.42
CA SER A 350 -14.95 -4.84 -31.73
C SER A 350 -16.04 -5.73 -31.14
N GLY A 351 -17.23 -5.14 -30.95
CA GLY A 351 -18.35 -5.81 -30.28
C GLY A 351 -18.19 -5.92 -28.76
N ARG A 352 -18.88 -6.90 -28.13
CA ARG A 352 -18.79 -7.21 -26.68
C ARG A 352 -19.19 -6.08 -25.73
N LYS A 353 -19.95 -5.08 -26.20
CA LYS A 353 -20.36 -3.91 -25.41
C LYS A 353 -21.15 -4.31 -24.17
N GLU A 354 -22.06 -5.27 -24.32
CA GLU A 354 -22.89 -5.78 -23.23
C GLU A 354 -22.06 -6.58 -22.21
N VAL A 355 -21.05 -7.33 -22.68
CA VAL A 355 -20.12 -8.03 -21.78
C VAL A 355 -19.32 -7.05 -20.94
N LEU A 356 -18.74 -6.01 -21.55
CA LEU A 356 -18.01 -4.96 -20.82
C LEU A 356 -18.92 -4.20 -19.85
N LYS A 357 -20.16 -3.93 -20.25
CA LYS A 357 -21.16 -3.30 -19.39
C LYS A 357 -21.48 -4.16 -18.16
N ARG A 358 -21.62 -5.48 -18.31
CA ARG A 358 -21.84 -6.38 -17.16
C ARG A 358 -20.67 -6.40 -16.17
N ILE A 359 -19.43 -6.25 -16.66
CA ILE A 359 -18.26 -6.10 -15.77
C ILE A 359 -18.37 -4.78 -15.00
N GLU A 360 -18.70 -3.68 -15.68
CA GLU A 360 -18.88 -2.37 -15.05
C GLU A 360 -20.03 -2.37 -14.02
N ASP A 361 -21.18 -2.96 -14.36
CA ASP A 361 -22.35 -3.07 -13.49
C ASP A 361 -22.06 -3.90 -12.23
N ALA A 362 -21.16 -4.90 -12.35
CA ALA A 362 -20.70 -5.71 -11.22
C ALA A 362 -19.67 -5.00 -10.32
N PHE A 363 -19.06 -3.91 -10.80
CA PHE A 363 -18.05 -3.11 -10.11
C PHE A 363 -18.57 -1.70 -9.78
N PRO A 364 -19.57 -1.56 -8.87
CA PRO A 364 -20.10 -0.26 -8.48
C PRO A 364 -19.04 0.59 -7.76
N ARG A 365 -19.12 1.92 -7.90
CA ARG A 365 -18.18 2.82 -7.22
C ARG A 365 -18.25 2.69 -5.70
N ILE A 366 -17.08 2.71 -5.06
CA ILE A 366 -16.93 2.56 -3.62
C ILE A 366 -16.98 3.95 -2.97
N THR A 367 -18.11 4.28 -2.33
CA THR A 367 -18.28 5.55 -1.60
C THR A 367 -18.01 5.45 -0.11
N ASP A 368 -18.04 4.23 0.46
CA ASP A 368 -17.77 3.96 1.89
C ASP A 368 -17.03 2.63 2.05
N VAL A 369 -15.81 2.68 2.59
CA VAL A 369 -14.93 1.50 2.80
C VAL A 369 -15.50 0.54 3.85
N THR A 370 -16.29 1.05 4.81
CA THR A 370 -16.84 0.23 5.90
C THR A 370 -17.88 -0.79 5.41
N THR A 371 -18.43 -0.58 4.21
CA THR A 371 -19.42 -1.48 3.60
C THR A 371 -18.82 -2.68 2.88
N ILE A 372 -17.51 -2.68 2.57
CA ILE A 372 -16.86 -3.74 1.79
C ILE A 372 -15.99 -4.61 2.70
N ARG A 373 -16.50 -5.80 3.06
CA ARG A 373 -15.72 -6.81 3.82
C ARG A 373 -14.66 -7.56 3.00
N LYS A 374 -14.84 -7.68 1.68
CA LYS A 374 -13.91 -8.32 0.72
C LYS A 374 -14.10 -7.70 -0.69
N PRO A 375 -13.04 -7.53 -1.50
CA PRO A 375 -13.16 -7.16 -2.91
C PRO A 375 -14.08 -8.12 -3.68
N PRO A 376 -15.01 -7.62 -4.53
CA PRO A 376 -15.79 -8.48 -5.42
C PRO A 376 -14.92 -9.08 -6.53
N ILE A 377 -15.20 -10.35 -6.87
CA ILE A 377 -14.53 -11.08 -7.95
C ILE A 377 -15.55 -11.31 -9.07
N PHE A 378 -15.20 -10.90 -10.29
CA PHE A 378 -15.94 -11.17 -11.51
C PHE A 378 -15.25 -12.26 -12.33
N VAL A 379 -15.96 -13.36 -12.57
CA VAL A 379 -15.40 -14.52 -13.25
C VAL A 379 -15.86 -14.56 -14.71
N LEU A 380 -14.91 -14.45 -15.64
CA LEU A 380 -15.09 -14.66 -17.06
C LEU A 380 -14.75 -16.12 -17.40
N GLN A 381 -15.76 -16.90 -17.79
CA GLN A 381 -15.60 -18.32 -18.08
C GLN A 381 -15.90 -18.61 -19.55
N ALA A 382 -15.00 -19.32 -20.23
CA ALA A 382 -15.11 -19.61 -21.66
C ALA A 382 -14.00 -20.56 -22.11
N MET A 383 -14.13 -21.17 -23.29
CA MET A 383 -13.08 -21.98 -23.89
C MET A 383 -11.82 -21.16 -24.25
N GLY A 384 -10.70 -21.84 -24.50
CA GLY A 384 -9.48 -21.23 -25.02
C GLY A 384 -9.75 -20.60 -26.38
N GLY A 385 -9.24 -19.39 -26.64
CA GLY A 385 -9.46 -18.68 -27.91
C GLY A 385 -10.82 -17.97 -28.06
N GLN A 386 -11.71 -17.99 -27.04
CA GLN A 386 -13.00 -17.31 -27.08
C GLN A 386 -12.91 -15.79 -26.80
N GLY A 387 -11.76 -15.29 -26.31
CA GLY A 387 -11.50 -13.86 -26.11
C GLY A 387 -11.56 -13.35 -24.66
N LYS A 388 -11.52 -14.21 -23.65
CA LYS A 388 -11.59 -13.81 -22.22
C LYS A 388 -10.52 -12.79 -21.84
N SER A 389 -9.25 -13.09 -22.11
CA SER A 389 -8.12 -12.23 -21.80
C SER A 389 -8.23 -10.90 -22.55
N GLN A 390 -8.71 -10.91 -23.80
CA GLN A 390 -8.92 -9.69 -24.59
C GLN A 390 -10.05 -8.82 -24.01
N ILE A 391 -11.13 -9.42 -23.50
CA ILE A 391 -12.20 -8.68 -22.80
C ILE A 391 -11.68 -8.02 -21.53
N ALA A 392 -10.91 -8.76 -20.71
CA ALA A 392 -10.32 -8.21 -19.48
C ALA A 392 -9.31 -7.08 -19.79
N LEU A 393 -8.44 -7.27 -20.81
CA LEU A 393 -7.51 -6.24 -21.27
C LEU A 393 -8.22 -4.98 -21.77
N GLU A 394 -9.28 -5.15 -22.56
CA GLU A 394 -10.06 -4.03 -23.08
C GLU A 394 -10.76 -3.26 -21.94
N TYR A 395 -11.28 -3.98 -20.94
CA TYR A 395 -11.80 -3.35 -19.73
C TYR A 395 -10.73 -2.52 -19.02
N CYS A 396 -9.56 -3.12 -18.72
CA CYS A 396 -8.42 -2.42 -18.10
C CYS A 396 -7.98 -1.16 -18.86
N ARG A 397 -8.02 -1.20 -20.20
CA ARG A 397 -7.69 -0.04 -21.05
C ARG A 397 -8.74 1.06 -20.93
N ARG A 398 -10.03 0.71 -21.02
CA ARG A 398 -11.14 1.69 -20.93
C ARG A 398 -11.30 2.28 -19.54
N SER A 399 -10.96 1.51 -18.50
CA SER A 399 -11.10 1.90 -17.11
C SER A 399 -9.82 2.49 -16.50
N ARG A 400 -8.78 2.79 -17.32
CA ARG A 400 -7.48 3.26 -16.81
C ARG A 400 -7.57 4.52 -15.97
N SER A 401 -8.45 5.45 -16.32
CA SER A 401 -8.64 6.71 -15.57
C SER A 401 -9.44 6.54 -14.28
N ARG A 402 -10.08 5.38 -14.06
CA ARG A 402 -10.89 5.09 -12.89
C ARG A 402 -10.05 4.61 -11.70
N PHE A 403 -9.00 3.85 -11.97
CA PHE A 403 -8.23 3.15 -10.95
C PHE A 403 -6.85 3.79 -10.73
N GLN A 404 -6.43 3.92 -9.47
CA GLN A 404 -5.06 4.32 -9.13
C GLN A 404 -4.04 3.22 -9.49
N ALA A 405 -4.46 1.96 -9.38
CA ALA A 405 -3.65 0.81 -9.72
C ALA A 405 -4.42 -0.22 -10.54
N ILE A 406 -3.82 -0.68 -11.65
CA ILE A 406 -4.30 -1.83 -12.42
C ILE A 406 -3.13 -2.81 -12.60
N PHE A 407 -3.29 -4.00 -12.06
CA PHE A 407 -2.28 -5.06 -12.13
C PHE A 407 -2.84 -6.32 -12.79
N TRP A 408 -1.96 -7.03 -13.48
CA TRP A 408 -2.25 -8.27 -14.17
C TRP A 408 -1.31 -9.38 -13.69
N ALA A 409 -1.86 -10.50 -13.26
CA ALA A 409 -1.13 -11.69 -12.85
C ALA A 409 -1.52 -12.88 -13.74
N ASP A 410 -0.52 -13.61 -14.22
CA ASP A 410 -0.72 -14.87 -14.93
C ASP A 410 -0.99 -15.99 -13.91
N ALA A 411 -2.16 -16.60 -14.00
CA ALA A 411 -2.65 -17.66 -13.14
C ALA A 411 -2.60 -19.05 -13.79
N THR A 412 -1.70 -19.24 -14.77
CA THR A 412 -1.45 -20.56 -15.36
C THR A 412 -0.91 -21.57 -14.34
N SER A 413 -0.12 -21.11 -13.34
CA SER A 413 0.44 -21.95 -12.28
C SER A 413 0.67 -21.14 -10.99
N ASP A 414 0.89 -21.83 -9.87
CA ASP A 414 1.25 -21.21 -8.58
C ASP A 414 2.51 -20.33 -8.69
N ALA A 415 3.52 -20.83 -9.40
CA ALA A 415 4.75 -20.12 -9.69
C ALA A 415 4.51 -18.86 -10.54
N SER A 416 3.65 -18.94 -11.57
CA SER A 416 3.31 -17.79 -12.42
C SER A 416 2.59 -16.68 -11.64
N VAL A 417 1.69 -17.05 -10.72
CA VAL A 417 1.02 -16.05 -9.85
C VAL A 417 2.02 -15.45 -8.89
N GLN A 418 2.90 -16.26 -8.31
CA GLN A 418 3.95 -15.77 -7.43
C GLN A 418 4.87 -14.78 -8.15
N SER A 419 5.39 -15.13 -9.32
CA SER A 419 6.19 -14.22 -10.16
C SER A 419 5.39 -12.95 -10.53
N GLY A 420 4.08 -13.07 -10.72
CA GLY A 420 3.17 -11.93 -10.87
C GLY A 420 3.14 -11.01 -9.65
N PHE A 421 2.99 -11.56 -8.46
CA PHE A 421 2.98 -10.81 -7.20
C PHE A 421 4.35 -10.23 -6.87
N GLU A 422 5.44 -10.93 -7.17
CA GLU A 422 6.80 -10.42 -7.02
C GLU A 422 7.04 -9.23 -7.94
N ARG A 423 6.55 -9.26 -9.18
CA ARG A 423 6.60 -8.09 -10.08
C ARG A 423 5.76 -6.92 -9.56
N ILE A 424 4.58 -7.19 -9.01
CA ILE A 424 3.73 -6.16 -8.40
C ILE A 424 4.43 -5.59 -7.15
N ALA A 425 5.07 -6.43 -6.34
CA ALA A 425 5.89 -6.04 -5.21
C ALA A 425 7.06 -5.16 -5.66
N LYS A 426 7.84 -5.58 -6.67
CA LYS A 426 8.92 -4.77 -7.27
C LYS A 426 8.41 -3.40 -7.75
N LYS A 427 7.16 -3.29 -8.23
CA LYS A 427 6.57 -2.00 -8.64
C LYS A 427 6.16 -1.11 -7.46
N PHE A 428 5.68 -1.70 -6.37
CA PHE A 428 5.37 -0.96 -5.15
C PHE A 428 6.61 -0.59 -4.34
N ASP A 429 7.58 -1.50 -4.29
CA ASP A 429 8.77 -1.43 -3.47
C ASP A 429 9.86 -2.34 -4.09
N PRO A 430 10.71 -1.81 -4.99
CA PRO A 430 11.79 -2.57 -5.64
C PRO A 430 12.75 -3.25 -4.66
N LEU A 431 12.88 -2.71 -3.44
CA LEU A 431 13.91 -3.10 -2.47
C LEU A 431 13.39 -4.14 -1.49
N ALA A 432 12.16 -3.99 -0.99
CA ALA A 432 11.47 -5.07 -0.27
C ALA A 432 11.21 -6.30 -1.16
N ALA A 433 11.24 -6.16 -2.48
CA ALA A 433 11.16 -7.32 -3.37
C ALA A 433 12.51 -8.06 -3.57
N ALA A 434 13.63 -7.37 -3.33
CA ALA A 434 15.01 -7.85 -3.51
C ALA A 434 15.63 -8.46 -2.23
N GLY A 435 15.06 -8.20 -1.04
CA GLY A 435 15.47 -8.85 0.20
C GLY A 435 15.14 -10.36 0.25
N PRO A 436 15.66 -11.12 1.23
CA PRO A 436 15.45 -12.57 1.41
C PRO A 436 14.03 -12.90 1.93
N HIS A 437 13.02 -12.21 1.41
CA HIS A 437 11.63 -12.35 1.82
C HIS A 437 11.04 -13.65 1.30
N GLY A 438 10.40 -14.39 2.20
CA GLY A 438 9.65 -15.59 1.85
C GLY A 438 8.49 -15.29 0.89
N ARG A 439 8.03 -16.32 0.18
CA ARG A 439 6.85 -16.25 -0.72
C ARG A 439 5.67 -15.51 -0.09
N ASP A 440 5.31 -15.89 1.14
CA ASP A 440 4.12 -15.37 1.82
C ASP A 440 4.28 -13.88 2.19
N GLU A 441 5.50 -13.44 2.54
CA GLU A 441 5.80 -12.04 2.86
C GLU A 441 5.61 -11.12 1.66
N LYS A 442 6.04 -11.56 0.46
CA LYS A 442 5.86 -10.77 -0.77
C LYS A 442 4.39 -10.68 -1.18
N ILE A 443 3.62 -11.74 -0.98
CA ILE A 443 2.17 -11.75 -1.21
C ILE A 443 1.48 -10.80 -0.22
N ASP A 444 1.82 -10.89 1.06
CA ASP A 444 1.27 -10.04 2.12
C ASP A 444 1.61 -8.57 1.90
N LEU A 445 2.83 -8.26 1.44
CA LEU A 445 3.24 -6.90 1.07
C LEU A 445 2.32 -6.33 -0.02
N VAL A 446 2.11 -7.05 -1.11
CA VAL A 446 1.23 -6.62 -2.20
C VAL A 446 -0.20 -6.43 -1.70
N GLN A 447 -0.73 -7.38 -0.94
CA GLN A 447 -2.08 -7.29 -0.40
C GLN A 447 -2.25 -6.10 0.55
N LYS A 448 -1.27 -5.84 1.42
CA LYS A 448 -1.25 -4.70 2.35
C LYS A 448 -1.14 -3.37 1.59
N LYS A 449 -0.28 -3.28 0.58
CA LYS A 449 -0.16 -2.07 -0.25
C LYS A 449 -1.45 -1.80 -1.02
N LEU A 450 -2.06 -2.81 -1.64
CA LEU A 450 -3.36 -2.69 -2.29
C LEU A 450 -4.46 -2.28 -1.31
N ALA A 451 -4.49 -2.86 -0.10
CA ALA A 451 -5.46 -2.52 0.93
C ALA A 451 -5.39 -1.05 1.37
N ASN A 452 -4.18 -0.48 1.37
CA ASN A 452 -3.89 0.88 1.81
C ASN A 452 -3.94 1.93 0.70
N LEU A 453 -4.22 1.55 -0.55
CA LEU A 453 -4.41 2.54 -1.63
C LEU A 453 -5.63 3.42 -1.33
N GLU A 454 -5.46 4.74 -1.54
CA GLU A 454 -6.49 5.74 -1.28
C GLU A 454 -7.64 5.68 -2.29
N GLU A 455 -7.35 5.33 -3.55
CA GLU A 455 -8.35 5.22 -4.62
C GLU A 455 -8.60 3.75 -5.01
N GLU A 456 -9.55 3.56 -5.93
CA GLU A 456 -9.93 2.22 -6.38
C GLU A 456 -8.76 1.53 -7.11
N TRP A 457 -8.66 0.21 -6.99
CA TRP A 457 -7.71 -0.61 -7.73
C TRP A 457 -8.37 -1.81 -8.41
N LEU A 458 -7.73 -2.34 -9.46
CA LEU A 458 -8.17 -3.51 -10.22
C LEU A 458 -7.04 -4.54 -10.31
N LEU A 459 -7.33 -5.78 -9.96
CA LEU A 459 -6.42 -6.92 -10.11
C LEU A 459 -7.01 -7.97 -11.05
N VAL A 460 -6.26 -8.36 -12.08
CA VAL A 460 -6.67 -9.39 -13.04
C VAL A 460 -5.84 -10.64 -12.83
N PHE A 461 -6.51 -11.79 -12.66
CA PHE A 461 -5.91 -13.12 -12.73
C PHE A 461 -6.33 -13.77 -14.05
N ASP A 462 -5.38 -13.96 -14.96
CA ASP A 462 -5.64 -14.53 -16.29
C ASP A 462 -5.18 -15.99 -16.39
N ASN A 463 -5.90 -16.85 -17.12
CA ASN A 463 -5.55 -18.25 -17.38
C ASN A 463 -5.56 -19.17 -16.16
N TYR A 464 -6.45 -18.95 -15.18
CA TYR A 464 -6.63 -19.86 -14.05
C TYR A 464 -7.35 -21.15 -14.45
N ASP A 465 -6.60 -22.04 -15.10
CA ASP A 465 -7.13 -23.22 -15.77
C ASP A 465 -6.77 -24.55 -15.09
N ASP A 466 -5.82 -24.59 -14.16
CA ASP A 466 -5.49 -25.81 -13.43
C ASP A 466 -5.86 -25.69 -11.94
N LEU A 467 -7.14 -25.95 -11.64
CA LEU A 467 -7.66 -25.90 -10.27
C LEU A 467 -7.15 -27.02 -9.37
N SER A 468 -6.46 -28.02 -9.94
CA SER A 468 -5.99 -29.21 -9.23
C SER A 468 -4.60 -29.02 -8.64
N SER A 469 -3.72 -28.27 -9.32
CA SER A 469 -2.34 -28.06 -8.88
C SER A 469 -2.21 -27.04 -7.75
N TYR A 470 -3.03 -25.99 -7.71
CA TYR A 470 -2.98 -25.00 -6.63
C TYR A 470 -4.32 -24.26 -6.43
N LYS A 471 -4.40 -23.46 -5.36
CA LYS A 471 -5.59 -22.66 -5.03
C LYS A 471 -5.25 -21.18 -5.07
N LEU A 472 -6.09 -20.39 -5.75
CA LEU A 472 -5.91 -18.93 -5.84
C LEU A 472 -6.18 -18.17 -4.53
N ARG A 473 -6.84 -18.79 -3.55
CA ARG A 473 -7.31 -18.11 -2.33
C ARG A 473 -6.22 -17.35 -1.54
N PRO A 474 -4.99 -17.86 -1.37
CA PRO A 474 -3.93 -17.15 -0.66
C PRO A 474 -3.54 -15.81 -1.31
N TYR A 475 -3.79 -15.64 -2.61
CA TYR A 475 -3.43 -14.43 -3.36
C TYR A 475 -4.53 -13.36 -3.38
N LEU A 476 -5.73 -13.66 -2.86
CA LEU A 476 -6.87 -12.75 -2.94
C LEU A 476 -6.84 -11.74 -1.79
N PRO A 477 -6.75 -10.42 -2.06
CA PRO A 477 -6.79 -9.41 -1.01
C PRO A 477 -8.07 -9.51 -0.19
N THR A 478 -7.96 -9.39 1.13
CA THR A 478 -9.09 -9.54 2.05
C THR A 478 -9.85 -8.23 2.31
N ASN A 479 -9.25 -7.08 2.01
CA ASN A 479 -9.76 -5.73 2.27
C ASN A 479 -9.25 -4.74 1.19
N GLY A 480 -9.71 -3.48 1.25
CA GLY A 480 -9.31 -2.43 0.32
C GLY A 480 -10.38 -2.04 -0.70
N ARG A 481 -10.13 -0.94 -1.43
CA ARG A 481 -11.03 -0.36 -2.45
C ARG A 481 -10.87 -1.07 -3.80
N GLY A 482 -10.91 -2.40 -3.80
CA GLY A 482 -10.48 -3.21 -4.93
C GLY A 482 -11.57 -3.95 -5.68
N PHE A 483 -11.28 -4.28 -6.94
CA PHE A 483 -12.05 -5.18 -7.78
C PHE A 483 -11.14 -6.24 -8.39
N ILE A 484 -11.68 -7.44 -8.64
CA ILE A 484 -10.90 -8.56 -9.17
C ILE A 484 -11.59 -9.15 -10.39
N ILE A 485 -10.86 -9.33 -11.49
CA ILE A 485 -11.30 -10.12 -12.66
C ILE A 485 -10.54 -11.43 -12.67
N LEU A 486 -11.25 -12.54 -12.87
CA LEU A 486 -10.68 -13.88 -13.03
C LEU A 486 -11.08 -14.44 -14.39
N THR A 487 -10.11 -14.89 -15.20
CA THR A 487 -10.41 -15.63 -16.44
C THR A 487 -10.10 -17.13 -16.26
N SER A 488 -11.00 -18.00 -16.72
CA SER A 488 -10.83 -19.45 -16.63
C SER A 488 -11.60 -20.20 -17.72
N ARG A 489 -11.17 -21.43 -18.02
CA ARG A 489 -11.88 -22.42 -18.86
C ARG A 489 -12.86 -23.29 -18.07
N HIS A 490 -12.65 -23.45 -16.77
CA HIS A 490 -13.37 -24.44 -15.96
C HIS A 490 -14.59 -23.83 -15.27
N GLU A 491 -15.72 -24.53 -15.31
CA GLU A 491 -16.95 -24.11 -14.65
C GLU A 491 -16.80 -24.02 -13.12
N GLU A 492 -15.94 -24.84 -12.52
CA GLU A 492 -15.62 -24.84 -11.08
C GLU A 492 -15.10 -23.48 -10.57
N SER A 493 -14.47 -22.67 -11.44
CA SER A 493 -14.04 -21.30 -11.13
C SER A 493 -15.20 -20.39 -10.69
N ARG A 494 -16.45 -20.74 -11.02
CA ARG A 494 -17.66 -20.05 -10.55
C ARG A 494 -17.73 -19.95 -9.03
N GLY A 495 -17.09 -20.86 -8.30
CA GLY A 495 -17.01 -20.83 -6.84
C GLY A 495 -16.30 -19.60 -6.25
N TYR A 496 -15.57 -18.82 -7.05
CA TYR A 496 -14.96 -17.54 -6.64
C TYR A 496 -15.91 -16.34 -6.77
N ALA A 497 -16.98 -16.46 -7.56
CA ALA A 497 -17.99 -15.42 -7.69
C ALA A 497 -18.92 -15.42 -6.46
N ARG A 498 -19.37 -14.23 -6.03
CA ARG A 498 -20.34 -14.13 -4.93
C ARG A 498 -21.72 -14.67 -5.35
N PRO A 499 -22.36 -15.53 -4.54
CA PRO A 499 -23.74 -15.96 -4.79
C PRO A 499 -24.70 -14.76 -4.86
N GLY A 500 -25.55 -14.71 -5.89
CA GLY A 500 -26.66 -13.74 -5.99
C GLY A 500 -26.37 -12.38 -6.64
N ILE A 501 -25.12 -12.05 -6.99
CA ILE A 501 -24.75 -10.71 -7.53
C ILE A 501 -24.47 -10.71 -9.05
N GLY A 502 -24.54 -11.85 -9.75
CA GLY A 502 -24.31 -11.88 -11.21
C GLY A 502 -22.86 -11.72 -11.64
N ASN A 503 -21.90 -11.86 -10.71
CA ASN A 503 -20.45 -11.70 -10.94
C ASN A 503 -19.79 -12.91 -11.64
N PHE A 504 -20.54 -13.64 -12.44
CA PHE A 504 -20.07 -14.78 -13.23
C PHE A 504 -20.68 -14.68 -14.62
N LEU A 505 -19.83 -14.76 -15.65
CA LEU A 505 -20.25 -14.62 -17.03
C LEU A 505 -19.60 -15.69 -17.91
N PRO A 506 -20.39 -16.66 -18.41
CA PRO A 506 -20.02 -17.45 -19.57
C PRO A 506 -19.89 -16.51 -20.78
N VAL A 507 -18.69 -16.36 -21.33
CA VAL A 507 -18.47 -15.45 -22.46
C VAL A 507 -19.18 -16.01 -23.70
N PRO A 508 -20.10 -15.26 -24.34
CA PRO A 508 -20.89 -15.78 -25.45
C PRO A 508 -20.02 -16.02 -26.70
N SER A 509 -20.50 -16.87 -27.61
CA SER A 509 -19.90 -17.02 -28.94
C SER A 509 -19.99 -15.72 -29.75
N MET A 510 -19.01 -15.46 -30.62
CA MET A 510 -19.05 -14.29 -31.51
C MET A 510 -20.13 -14.39 -32.59
N GLU A 511 -20.76 -15.56 -32.77
CA GLU A 511 -21.97 -15.70 -33.62
C GLU A 511 -23.08 -14.72 -33.21
N TYR A 512 -23.25 -14.50 -31.91
CA TYR A 512 -24.36 -13.73 -31.35
C TYR A 512 -23.94 -12.38 -30.77
N ASP A 513 -22.64 -12.12 -30.63
CA ASP A 513 -22.11 -10.91 -30.00
C ASP A 513 -20.80 -10.47 -30.66
N GLY A 514 -20.88 -9.40 -31.45
CA GLY A 514 -19.72 -8.69 -32.00
C GLY A 514 -19.08 -9.28 -33.27
N GLY A 515 -19.37 -10.52 -33.63
CA GLY A 515 -18.75 -11.17 -34.80
C GLY A 515 -19.05 -10.51 -36.13
N GLN A 516 -20.29 -10.04 -36.32
CA GLN A 516 -20.69 -9.32 -37.53
C GLN A 516 -19.92 -8.01 -37.69
N ASP A 517 -19.89 -7.19 -36.64
CA ASP A 517 -19.17 -5.91 -36.62
C ASP A 517 -17.67 -6.12 -36.86
N PHE A 518 -17.09 -7.15 -36.23
CA PHE A 518 -15.70 -7.55 -36.41
C PHE A 518 -15.37 -7.93 -37.85
N LEU A 519 -16.14 -8.84 -38.44
CA LEU A 519 -15.93 -9.29 -39.80
C LEU A 519 -16.24 -8.19 -40.82
N GLN A 520 -17.22 -7.32 -40.59
CA GLN A 520 -17.52 -6.18 -41.45
C GLN A 520 -16.34 -5.19 -41.49
N TYR A 521 -15.64 -4.99 -40.37
CA TYR A 521 -14.46 -4.15 -40.30
C TYR A 521 -13.27 -4.77 -41.06
N LYS A 522 -13.04 -6.08 -40.94
CA LYS A 522 -11.90 -6.78 -41.58
C LYS A 522 -12.14 -7.15 -43.04
N LEU A 523 -13.40 -7.42 -43.42
CA LEU A 523 -13.84 -7.93 -44.72
C LEU A 523 -14.97 -7.04 -45.27
N SER A 524 -14.65 -5.77 -45.57
CA SER A 524 -15.62 -4.73 -45.94
C SER A 524 -16.53 -5.12 -47.12
N ASP A 525 -16.00 -5.88 -48.06
CA ASP A 525 -16.64 -6.17 -49.36
C ASP A 525 -17.56 -7.42 -49.31
N THR A 526 -17.87 -7.91 -48.11
CA THR A 526 -18.71 -9.11 -47.90
C THR A 526 -20.14 -8.74 -47.52
N THR A 527 -21.08 -9.66 -47.77
CA THR A 527 -22.48 -9.52 -47.31
C THR A 527 -22.65 -10.02 -45.88
N GLU A 528 -23.67 -9.52 -45.17
CA GLU A 528 -24.02 -9.99 -43.83
C GLU A 528 -24.30 -11.50 -43.78
N GLN A 529 -24.95 -12.04 -44.82
CA GLN A 529 -25.24 -13.47 -44.94
C GLN A 529 -23.95 -14.31 -45.02
N GLN A 530 -22.99 -13.89 -45.85
CA GLN A 530 -21.70 -14.58 -45.96
C GLN A 530 -20.93 -14.54 -44.63
N ARG A 531 -20.96 -13.40 -43.92
CA ARG A 531 -20.33 -13.29 -42.59
C ARG A 531 -21.02 -14.17 -41.55
N SER A 532 -22.35 -14.27 -41.56
CA SER A 532 -23.11 -15.17 -40.68
C SER A 532 -22.74 -16.63 -40.92
N GLU A 533 -22.62 -17.02 -42.19
CA GLU A 533 -22.20 -18.38 -42.56
C GLU A 533 -20.78 -18.69 -42.07
N LEU A 534 -19.84 -17.76 -42.25
CA LEU A 534 -18.48 -17.89 -41.74
C LEU A 534 -18.45 -18.04 -40.21
N LEU A 535 -19.19 -17.20 -39.48
CA LEU A 535 -19.27 -17.27 -38.02
C LEU A 535 -19.83 -18.62 -37.56
N GLN A 536 -20.95 -19.06 -38.16
CA GLN A 536 -21.61 -20.32 -37.83
C GLN A 536 -20.69 -21.52 -38.10
N ARG A 537 -19.95 -21.50 -39.22
CA ARG A 537 -19.08 -22.62 -39.58
C ARG A 537 -17.82 -22.72 -38.71
N LEU A 538 -17.38 -21.61 -38.15
CA LEU A 538 -16.27 -21.53 -37.20
C LEU A 538 -16.73 -21.61 -35.73
N GLY A 539 -18.02 -21.79 -35.46
CA GLY A 539 -18.57 -21.84 -34.09
C GLY A 539 -18.48 -20.50 -33.33
N GLY A 540 -18.23 -19.40 -34.04
CA GLY A 540 -17.95 -18.07 -33.49
C GLY A 540 -16.81 -18.02 -32.46
N LEU A 541 -15.80 -18.89 -32.61
CA LEU A 541 -14.58 -18.85 -31.82
C LEU A 541 -13.72 -17.65 -32.23
N ALA A 542 -13.51 -16.70 -31.33
CA ALA A 542 -12.86 -15.42 -31.64
C ALA A 542 -11.51 -15.58 -32.36
N LEU A 543 -10.66 -16.48 -31.89
CA LEU A 543 -9.36 -16.76 -32.50
C LEU A 543 -9.48 -17.29 -33.94
N ALA A 544 -10.35 -18.27 -34.18
CA ALA A 544 -10.53 -18.85 -35.51
C ALA A 544 -11.17 -17.85 -36.49
N VAL A 545 -12.08 -17.01 -35.99
CA VAL A 545 -12.70 -15.95 -36.78
C VAL A 545 -11.68 -14.89 -37.20
N ASP A 546 -10.78 -14.46 -36.30
CA ASP A 546 -9.69 -13.53 -36.65
C ASP A 546 -8.71 -14.16 -37.65
N GLN A 547 -8.30 -15.42 -37.44
CA GLN A 547 -7.43 -16.14 -38.38
C GLN A 547 -8.06 -16.31 -39.77
N ALA A 548 -9.34 -16.68 -39.84
CA ALA A 548 -10.06 -16.79 -41.11
C ALA A 548 -10.16 -15.43 -41.81
N ALA A 549 -10.51 -14.37 -41.08
CA ALA A 549 -10.59 -13.02 -41.64
C ALA A 549 -9.22 -12.54 -42.17
N ALA A 550 -8.16 -12.80 -41.41
CA ALA A 550 -6.78 -12.51 -41.80
C ALA A 550 -6.40 -13.26 -43.09
N TYR A 551 -6.65 -14.57 -43.16
CA TYR A 551 -6.40 -15.41 -44.34
C TYR A 551 -7.15 -14.90 -45.58
N ILE A 552 -8.46 -14.67 -45.43
CA ILE A 552 -9.33 -14.20 -46.52
C ILE A 552 -8.83 -12.84 -47.05
N SER A 553 -8.52 -11.92 -46.14
CA SER A 553 -8.02 -10.58 -46.47
C SER A 553 -6.66 -10.64 -47.18
N PHE A 554 -5.73 -11.42 -46.64
CA PHE A 554 -4.37 -11.57 -47.16
C PHE A 554 -4.36 -12.11 -48.60
N HIS A 555 -5.17 -13.14 -48.88
CA HIS A 555 -5.26 -13.76 -50.20
C HIS A 555 -6.31 -13.13 -51.12
N LYS A 556 -7.08 -12.13 -50.65
CA LYS A 556 -8.21 -11.53 -51.37
C LYS A 556 -9.22 -12.59 -51.86
N LEU A 557 -9.50 -13.58 -51.02
CA LEU A 557 -10.44 -14.66 -51.33
C LEU A 557 -11.88 -14.24 -51.00
N SER A 558 -12.85 -14.90 -51.63
CA SER A 558 -14.25 -14.81 -51.18
C SER A 558 -14.52 -15.80 -50.03
N ILE A 559 -15.44 -15.47 -49.12
CA ILE A 559 -15.85 -16.37 -48.03
C ILE A 559 -16.22 -17.80 -48.51
N PRO A 560 -17.01 -18.00 -49.59
CA PRO A 560 -17.35 -19.35 -50.04
C PRO A 560 -16.14 -20.20 -50.46
N HIS A 561 -15.15 -19.59 -51.13
CA HIS A 561 -13.91 -20.28 -51.51
C HIS A 561 -13.10 -20.69 -50.27
N PHE A 562 -12.97 -19.80 -49.29
CA PHE A 562 -12.32 -20.12 -48.03
C PHE A 562 -13.01 -21.29 -47.29
N LEU A 563 -14.34 -21.29 -47.22
CA LEU A 563 -15.09 -22.34 -46.54
C LEU A 563 -14.89 -23.71 -47.21
N ALA A 564 -14.79 -23.76 -48.54
CA ALA A 564 -14.50 -24.99 -49.27
C ALA A 564 -13.10 -25.55 -48.92
N GLU A 565 -12.08 -24.70 -48.87
CA GLU A 565 -10.74 -25.10 -48.45
C GLU A 565 -10.71 -25.54 -46.98
N TYR A 566 -11.39 -24.80 -46.10
CA TYR A 566 -11.51 -25.10 -44.68
C TYR A 566 -12.13 -26.48 -44.43
N GLU A 567 -13.22 -26.85 -45.11
CA GLU A 567 -13.83 -28.17 -44.96
C GLU A 567 -12.90 -29.30 -45.40
N SER A 568 -12.20 -29.13 -46.52
CA SER A 568 -11.21 -30.11 -46.97
C SER A 568 -10.12 -30.29 -45.91
N ARG A 569 -9.57 -29.19 -45.41
CA ARG A 569 -8.44 -29.22 -44.46
C ARG A 569 -8.84 -29.74 -43.08
N LYS A 570 -10.05 -29.41 -42.62
CA LYS A 570 -10.59 -29.89 -41.34
C LYS A 570 -10.65 -31.41 -41.31
N ASN A 571 -11.05 -32.04 -42.42
CA ASN A 571 -11.09 -33.50 -42.53
C ASN A 571 -9.70 -34.13 -42.46
N ASP A 572 -8.70 -33.53 -43.12
CA ASP A 572 -7.30 -34.01 -43.07
C ASP A 572 -6.74 -33.98 -41.63
N ILE A 573 -6.95 -32.86 -40.92
CA ILE A 573 -6.46 -32.69 -39.54
C ILE A 573 -7.17 -33.64 -38.58
N LEU A 574 -8.48 -33.87 -38.78
CA LEU A 574 -9.27 -34.77 -37.95
C LEU A 574 -8.77 -36.23 -38.05
N GLN A 575 -8.32 -36.67 -39.23
CA GLN A 575 -7.69 -37.98 -39.40
C GLN A 575 -6.36 -38.08 -38.64
N TYR A 576 -5.49 -37.07 -38.77
CA TYR A 576 -4.21 -37.01 -38.05
C TYR A 576 -4.38 -36.99 -36.52
N TYR A 577 -5.39 -36.28 -36.02
CA TYR A 577 -5.65 -36.13 -34.58
C TYR A 577 -6.23 -37.39 -33.92
N GLN A 578 -6.93 -38.24 -34.68
CA GLN A 578 -7.41 -39.53 -34.17
C GLN A 578 -6.29 -40.53 -33.89
N GLU A 579 -5.14 -40.41 -34.56
CA GLU A 579 -3.98 -41.32 -34.38
C GLU A 579 -3.04 -40.89 -33.23
N ALA A 580 -3.00 -39.59 -32.88
CA ALA A 580 -2.10 -39.04 -31.86
C ALA A 580 -2.79 -38.90 -30.47
N THR A 581 -2.73 -39.95 -29.64
CA THR A 581 -3.26 -39.91 -28.27
C THR A 581 -2.25 -39.34 -27.27
N TRP A 582 -2.43 -38.07 -26.86
CA TRP A 582 -1.75 -37.45 -25.71
C TRP A 582 -2.74 -37.24 -24.55
N GLU A 583 -2.30 -37.42 -23.32
CA GLU A 583 -2.97 -37.12 -22.04
C GLU A 583 -3.74 -35.79 -21.98
N TYR A 584 -3.31 -34.73 -22.69
CA TYR A 584 -4.05 -33.46 -22.80
C TYR A 584 -5.47 -33.64 -23.38
N ASN A 585 -5.69 -34.67 -24.21
CA ASN A 585 -6.99 -34.97 -24.83
C ASN A 585 -7.96 -35.74 -23.91
N LYS A 586 -7.51 -36.23 -22.74
CA LYS A 586 -8.38 -36.95 -21.79
C LYS A 586 -9.38 -36.03 -21.10
N HIS A 587 -9.09 -34.74 -20.99
CA HIS A 587 -9.90 -33.78 -20.22
C HIS A 587 -10.81 -32.89 -21.09
N LEU A 588 -10.69 -32.96 -22.43
CA LEU A 588 -11.54 -32.22 -23.35
C LEU A 588 -12.76 -33.05 -23.75
N ASN A 589 -13.96 -32.49 -23.57
CA ASN A 589 -15.19 -33.08 -24.08
C ASN A 589 -15.31 -32.92 -25.62
N ASP A 590 -16.25 -33.63 -26.25
CA ASP A 590 -16.36 -33.66 -27.71
C ASP A 590 -16.63 -32.28 -28.33
N SER A 591 -17.33 -31.40 -27.62
CA SER A 591 -17.55 -30.02 -28.05
C SER A 591 -16.25 -29.20 -28.04
N GLN A 592 -15.45 -29.32 -26.98
CA GLN A 592 -14.14 -28.67 -26.87
C GLN A 592 -13.15 -29.15 -27.95
N ARG A 593 -13.18 -30.45 -28.29
CA ARG A 593 -12.36 -31.00 -29.38
C ARG A 593 -12.73 -30.40 -30.72
N GLN A 594 -14.02 -30.30 -31.03
CA GLN A 594 -14.49 -29.70 -32.29
C GLN A 594 -14.11 -28.22 -32.42
N ILE A 595 -14.10 -27.48 -31.31
CA ILE A 595 -13.71 -26.07 -31.28
C ILE A 595 -12.19 -25.90 -31.44
N ALA A 596 -11.38 -26.74 -30.77
CA ALA A 596 -9.94 -26.75 -30.94
C ALA A 596 -9.55 -27.09 -32.39
N LEU A 597 -10.23 -28.07 -33.00
CA LEU A 597 -10.08 -28.42 -34.42
C LEU A 597 -10.33 -27.23 -35.34
N THR A 598 -11.31 -26.37 -35.06
CA THR A 598 -11.55 -25.15 -35.85
C THR A 598 -10.32 -24.23 -35.81
N ALA A 599 -9.81 -23.90 -34.62
CA ALA A 599 -8.62 -23.04 -34.47
C ALA A 599 -7.36 -23.66 -35.10
N TYR A 600 -7.18 -24.97 -34.96
CA TYR A 600 -6.06 -25.69 -35.57
C TYR A 600 -6.15 -25.67 -37.09
N THR A 601 -7.35 -25.85 -37.64
CA THR A 601 -7.57 -25.84 -39.09
C THR A 601 -7.31 -24.47 -39.67
N THR A 602 -7.87 -23.40 -39.10
CA THR A 602 -7.65 -22.03 -39.59
C THR A 602 -6.18 -21.64 -39.47
N TRP A 603 -5.50 -22.03 -38.39
CA TRP A 603 -4.07 -21.81 -38.24
C TRP A 603 -3.24 -22.61 -39.25
N GLU A 604 -3.53 -23.89 -39.50
CA GLU A 604 -2.82 -24.71 -40.49
C GLU A 604 -2.94 -24.15 -41.90
N MET A 605 -4.14 -23.71 -42.28
CA MET A 605 -4.36 -23.05 -43.57
C MET A 605 -3.46 -21.82 -43.69
N SER A 606 -3.47 -20.91 -42.71
CA SER A 606 -2.61 -19.73 -42.69
C SER A 606 -1.12 -20.06 -42.67
N PHE A 607 -0.70 -21.05 -41.87
CA PHE A 607 0.70 -21.46 -41.76
C PHE A 607 1.25 -22.05 -43.07
N GLN A 608 0.44 -22.80 -43.81
CA GLN A 608 0.86 -23.38 -45.10
C GLN A 608 1.19 -22.33 -46.16
N GLN A 609 0.61 -21.13 -46.03
CA GLN A 609 0.76 -20.01 -46.95
C GLN A 609 1.95 -19.08 -46.63
N ILE A 610 2.71 -19.36 -45.56
CA ILE A 610 3.97 -18.65 -45.31
C ILE A 610 4.86 -18.79 -46.55
N GLU A 611 5.15 -17.65 -47.19
CA GLU A 611 5.81 -17.56 -48.51
C GLU A 611 7.08 -18.43 -48.59
N PRO A 612 7.16 -19.37 -49.55
CA PRO A 612 8.42 -20.01 -49.89
C PRO A 612 9.09 -19.21 -51.02
N ALA A 613 10.03 -18.34 -50.67
CA ALA A 613 11.06 -17.94 -51.64
C ALA A 613 11.97 -19.15 -51.98
N SER A 614 12.10 -20.10 -51.04
CA SER A 614 12.80 -21.38 -51.18
C SER A 614 12.22 -22.43 -50.20
N SER A 615 12.42 -23.72 -50.47
CA SER A 615 12.02 -24.83 -49.57
C SER A 615 12.67 -24.71 -48.19
N ASP A 616 13.94 -24.30 -48.16
CA ASP A 616 14.73 -24.20 -46.92
C ASP A 616 14.19 -23.12 -45.99
N ARG A 617 13.77 -21.97 -46.52
CA ARG A 617 13.22 -20.88 -45.69
C ARG A 617 11.92 -21.30 -45.00
N LYS A 618 11.07 -22.08 -45.67
CA LYS A 618 9.85 -22.62 -45.05
C LYS A 618 10.18 -23.58 -43.92
N GLU A 619 11.18 -24.44 -44.09
CA GLU A 619 11.66 -25.33 -43.03
C GLU A 619 12.23 -24.55 -41.84
N TRP A 620 13.01 -23.51 -42.09
CA TRP A 620 13.57 -22.66 -41.03
C TRP A 620 12.50 -21.94 -40.21
N ILE A 621 11.48 -21.35 -40.85
CA ILE A 621 10.36 -20.72 -40.14
C ILE A 621 9.56 -21.78 -39.35
N THR A 622 9.43 -22.99 -39.88
CA THR A 622 8.78 -24.11 -39.19
C THR A 622 9.54 -24.49 -37.92
N GLN A 623 10.88 -24.61 -38.00
CA GLN A 623 11.73 -24.90 -36.84
C GLN A 623 11.67 -23.77 -35.81
N PHE A 624 11.73 -22.51 -36.26
CA PHE A 624 11.59 -21.32 -35.40
C PHE A 624 10.30 -21.34 -34.57
N LEU A 625 9.14 -21.60 -35.20
CA LEU A 625 7.87 -21.68 -34.46
C LEU A 625 7.80 -22.93 -33.56
N SER A 626 8.41 -24.04 -33.99
CA SER A 626 8.47 -25.28 -33.20
C SER A 626 9.25 -25.11 -31.90
N ILE A 627 10.37 -24.40 -31.95
CA ILE A 627 11.21 -24.05 -30.78
C ILE A 627 10.50 -23.02 -29.91
N SER A 628 9.90 -21.99 -30.53
CA SER A 628 9.10 -20.97 -29.84
C SER A 628 7.90 -21.57 -29.12
N ALA A 629 7.39 -22.72 -29.57
CA ALA A 629 6.27 -23.39 -28.91
C ALA A 629 6.63 -23.94 -27.51
N PHE A 630 7.90 -24.12 -27.16
CA PHE A 630 8.28 -24.52 -25.79
C PHE A 630 8.57 -23.33 -24.89
N LEU A 631 8.85 -22.17 -25.46
CA LEU A 631 9.00 -20.93 -24.71
C LEU A 631 7.65 -20.49 -24.13
N HIS A 632 7.70 -19.64 -23.10
CA HIS A 632 6.55 -18.93 -22.58
C HIS A 632 5.78 -18.23 -23.73
N PRO A 633 4.45 -18.39 -23.83
CA PRO A 633 3.66 -17.95 -25.00
C PRO A 633 3.62 -16.44 -25.19
N ALA A 634 3.82 -15.67 -24.11
CA ALA A 634 3.82 -14.23 -24.16
C ALA A 634 5.24 -13.66 -24.12
N ARG A 635 5.45 -12.58 -24.88
CA ARG A 635 6.66 -11.74 -24.89
C ARG A 635 7.95 -12.52 -25.22
N ILE A 636 8.01 -13.14 -26.40
CA ILE A 636 9.23 -13.76 -26.91
C ILE A 636 10.03 -12.71 -27.69
N GLY A 637 11.14 -12.26 -27.12
CA GLY A 637 11.98 -11.17 -27.65
C GLY A 637 12.95 -11.57 -28.77
N GLU A 638 13.23 -10.63 -29.69
CA GLU A 638 14.27 -10.80 -30.72
C GLU A 638 15.63 -11.08 -30.10
N HIS A 639 15.96 -10.41 -28.98
CA HIS A 639 17.23 -10.57 -28.29
C HIS A 639 17.54 -12.02 -27.94
N ILE A 640 16.54 -12.82 -27.55
CA ILE A 640 16.74 -14.24 -27.25
C ILE A 640 17.40 -14.97 -28.44
N PHE A 641 16.90 -14.74 -29.65
CA PHE A 641 17.41 -15.38 -30.86
C PHE A 641 18.71 -14.74 -31.36
N ARG A 642 18.80 -13.40 -31.28
CA ARG A 642 19.96 -12.64 -31.72
C ARG A 642 21.20 -12.97 -30.90
N GLU A 643 21.06 -12.99 -29.58
CA GLU A 643 22.17 -13.26 -28.67
C GLU A 643 22.58 -14.74 -28.77
N PHE A 644 21.61 -15.66 -28.80
CA PHE A 644 21.89 -17.07 -29.06
C PHE A 644 22.64 -17.28 -30.39
N TYR A 645 22.19 -16.61 -31.47
CA TYR A 645 22.91 -16.63 -32.74
C TYR A 645 24.33 -16.13 -32.54
N THR A 646 24.54 -14.94 -31.95
CA THR A 646 25.87 -14.33 -31.76
C THR A 646 26.85 -15.30 -31.10
N TYR A 647 26.43 -16.02 -30.05
CA TYR A 647 27.30 -16.86 -29.22
C TYR A 647 27.44 -18.33 -29.64
N GLU A 648 26.39 -19.00 -30.16
CA GLU A 648 26.40 -20.47 -30.41
C GLU A 648 26.05 -20.90 -31.86
N ALA A 649 26.21 -19.97 -32.80
CA ALA A 649 25.77 -20.03 -34.19
C ALA A 649 25.98 -21.30 -35.01
N GLU A 650 26.97 -22.12 -34.68
CA GLU A 650 27.43 -23.20 -35.54
C GLU A 650 26.48 -24.41 -35.54
N SER A 651 25.48 -24.46 -34.66
CA SER A 651 24.60 -25.62 -34.49
C SER A 651 23.18 -25.51 -35.10
N SER A 652 22.70 -24.29 -35.41
CA SER A 652 21.26 -24.05 -35.66
C SER A 652 20.96 -23.36 -37.00
N VAL A 653 20.96 -24.15 -38.09
CA VAL A 653 20.78 -23.68 -39.49
C VAL A 653 19.50 -22.84 -39.69
N TRP A 654 18.45 -23.07 -38.91
CA TRP A 654 17.19 -22.34 -39.03
C TRP A 654 17.29 -20.83 -38.70
N LEU A 655 18.30 -20.40 -37.96
CA LEU A 655 18.56 -18.98 -37.69
C LEU A 655 18.93 -18.21 -38.96
N ASN A 656 19.34 -18.90 -40.04
CA ASN A 656 19.61 -18.28 -41.33
C ASN A 656 18.39 -17.58 -41.94
N ALA A 657 17.17 -17.88 -41.47
CA ALA A 657 15.97 -17.11 -41.79
C ALA A 657 16.10 -15.61 -41.47
N PHE A 658 17.01 -15.25 -40.54
CA PHE A 658 17.16 -13.91 -39.99
C PHE A 658 18.53 -13.26 -40.25
N THR A 659 19.35 -13.81 -41.14
CA THR A 659 20.73 -13.31 -41.42
C THR A 659 20.88 -12.87 -42.88
N GLY A 660 21.90 -12.07 -43.23
CA GLY A 660 22.22 -11.65 -44.62
C GLY A 660 21.60 -10.32 -45.10
N SER A 661 21.99 -9.83 -46.30
CA SER A 661 21.56 -8.53 -46.88
C SER A 661 20.25 -8.64 -47.68
N GLU A 662 19.47 -7.56 -47.86
CA GLU A 662 18.18 -7.62 -48.57
C GLU A 662 18.28 -7.92 -50.08
N SER A 663 19.47 -7.77 -50.69
CA SER A 663 19.71 -7.88 -52.13
C SER A 663 20.38 -9.18 -52.59
N GLU A 664 20.77 -10.07 -51.68
CA GLU A 664 21.47 -11.33 -52.01
C GLU A 664 20.49 -12.51 -52.14
N ASP A 665 19.69 -12.50 -53.20
CA ASP A 665 19.10 -13.73 -53.78
C ASP A 665 19.94 -14.23 -54.98
N SER A 666 21.08 -13.59 -55.29
CA SER A 666 22.03 -14.07 -56.29
C SER A 666 23.25 -14.70 -55.62
N ALA A 667 23.38 -16.01 -55.75
CA ALA A 667 24.55 -16.78 -55.35
C ALA A 667 25.78 -16.40 -56.20
N SER A 668 26.58 -15.45 -55.74
CA SER A 668 28.01 -15.35 -56.04
C SER A 668 28.64 -14.24 -55.20
N ASP A 669 29.21 -14.60 -54.06
CA ASP A 669 30.60 -14.29 -53.75
C ASP A 669 30.99 -14.96 -52.44
N VAL A 670 32.16 -15.60 -52.49
CA VAL A 670 32.65 -16.54 -51.49
C VAL A 670 33.69 -15.84 -50.60
N LEU A 671 33.63 -16.18 -49.30
CA LEU A 671 34.67 -16.12 -48.26
C LEU A 671 35.00 -14.73 -47.67
N GLU A 672 34.51 -14.48 -46.44
CA GLU A 672 35.35 -14.34 -45.23
C GLU A 672 34.60 -13.85 -43.96
N SER A 673 33.30 -13.52 -44.02
CA SER A 673 32.55 -13.16 -42.80
C SER A 673 31.19 -13.83 -42.69
N ARG A 674 30.93 -14.43 -41.53
CA ARG A 674 29.66 -15.01 -41.13
C ARG A 674 28.51 -13.98 -41.34
N PRO A 675 27.35 -14.38 -41.89
CA PRO A 675 26.26 -13.45 -42.13
C PRO A 675 25.77 -12.87 -40.81
N LYS A 676 25.74 -11.54 -40.69
CA LYS A 676 25.31 -10.85 -39.46
C LYS A 676 23.80 -11.02 -39.24
N TRP A 677 23.39 -10.98 -37.97
CA TRP A 677 21.99 -10.90 -37.61
C TRP A 677 21.33 -9.68 -38.26
N ASN A 678 20.17 -9.86 -38.87
CA ASN A 678 19.41 -8.81 -39.54
C ASN A 678 18.03 -8.65 -38.87
N GLY A 679 17.93 -7.70 -37.93
CA GLY A 679 16.69 -7.41 -37.22
C GLY A 679 15.54 -6.95 -38.14
N SER A 680 15.83 -6.36 -39.31
CA SER A 680 14.79 -6.03 -40.30
C SER A 680 14.18 -7.28 -40.93
N ARG A 681 15.00 -8.31 -41.21
CA ARG A 681 14.51 -9.62 -41.68
C ARG A 681 13.67 -10.31 -40.60
N PHE A 682 14.14 -10.32 -39.35
CA PHE A 682 13.35 -10.82 -38.22
C PHE A 682 12.00 -10.12 -38.13
N GLN A 683 12.00 -8.78 -38.13
CA GLN A 683 10.77 -7.99 -38.09
C GLN A 683 9.85 -8.27 -39.28
N LYS A 684 10.38 -8.47 -40.49
CA LYS A 684 9.59 -8.84 -41.68
C LYS A 684 8.91 -10.20 -41.51
N VAL A 685 9.64 -11.21 -41.04
CA VAL A 685 9.07 -12.54 -40.77
C VAL A 685 7.96 -12.44 -39.73
N ILE A 686 8.20 -11.75 -38.61
CA ILE A 686 7.17 -11.57 -37.58
C ILE A 686 5.95 -10.81 -38.11
N ARG A 687 6.14 -9.74 -38.90
CA ARG A 687 5.02 -8.99 -39.52
C ARG A 687 4.20 -9.87 -40.48
N ASN A 688 4.83 -10.74 -41.25
CA ASN A 688 4.11 -11.66 -42.13
C ASN A 688 3.30 -12.68 -41.31
N LEU A 689 3.87 -13.21 -40.24
CA LEU A 689 3.16 -14.10 -39.32
C LEU A 689 1.99 -13.39 -38.61
N GLU A 690 2.16 -12.12 -38.25
CA GLU A 690 1.15 -11.28 -37.63
C GLU A 690 -0.01 -10.95 -38.60
N GLN A 691 0.29 -10.64 -39.86
CA GLN A 691 -0.73 -10.39 -40.90
C GLN A 691 -1.65 -11.60 -41.15
N LEU A 692 -1.18 -12.81 -40.84
CA LEU A 692 -1.92 -14.06 -40.92
C LEU A 692 -2.54 -14.49 -39.57
N SER A 693 -2.46 -13.65 -38.53
CA SER A 693 -2.89 -13.93 -37.16
C SER A 693 -2.29 -15.23 -36.56
N LEU A 694 -1.05 -15.57 -36.95
CA LEU A 694 -0.31 -16.73 -36.43
C LEU A 694 0.43 -16.41 -35.12
N VAL A 695 0.86 -15.14 -34.98
CA VAL A 695 1.48 -14.56 -33.79
C VAL A 695 0.92 -13.15 -33.57
N SER A 696 1.12 -12.58 -32.39
CA SER A 696 0.86 -11.16 -32.13
C SER A 696 2.18 -10.42 -31.84
N ASN A 697 2.37 -9.23 -32.42
CA ASN A 697 3.53 -8.37 -32.18
C ASN A 697 3.03 -6.97 -31.81
N THR A 698 3.62 -6.33 -30.81
CA THR A 698 3.20 -4.97 -30.39
C THR A 698 4.33 -3.95 -30.29
N GLY A 699 5.46 -4.16 -30.97
CA GLY A 699 6.52 -3.14 -31.09
C GLY A 699 7.81 -3.46 -30.33
N LYS A 700 8.61 -2.42 -30.01
CA LYS A 700 9.92 -2.53 -29.34
C LYS A 700 9.78 -2.40 -27.83
N TYR A 701 10.57 -3.20 -27.09
CA TYR A 701 10.59 -3.20 -25.63
C TYR A 701 11.46 -2.06 -25.07
N SER A 702 12.71 -2.01 -25.54
CA SER A 702 13.69 -0.95 -25.33
C SER A 702 14.41 -0.69 -26.65
N LYS A 703 15.32 0.29 -26.68
CA LYS A 703 16.16 0.50 -27.87
C LYS A 703 17.06 -0.71 -28.17
N ASP A 704 17.43 -1.49 -27.14
CA ASP A 704 18.50 -2.49 -27.21
C ASP A 704 18.00 -3.94 -27.42
N THR A 705 16.76 -4.23 -27.00
CA THR A 705 16.17 -5.58 -27.06
C THR A 705 15.45 -5.89 -28.37
N GLY A 706 15.07 -4.87 -29.13
CA GLY A 706 14.37 -5.03 -30.41
C GLY A 706 12.88 -5.37 -30.28
N PRO A 707 12.23 -5.81 -31.37
CA PRO A 707 10.86 -6.30 -31.39
C PRO A 707 10.69 -7.62 -30.63
N TRP A 708 9.46 -7.92 -30.25
CA TRP A 708 9.06 -9.20 -29.63
C TRP A 708 7.71 -9.66 -30.19
N PHE A 709 7.37 -10.93 -29.99
CA PHE A 709 6.09 -11.50 -30.41
C PHE A 709 5.47 -12.41 -29.35
N SER A 710 4.25 -12.87 -29.56
CA SER A 710 3.57 -13.83 -28.69
C SER A 710 2.84 -14.88 -29.53
N VAL A 711 2.78 -16.09 -29.02
CA VAL A 711 2.08 -17.23 -29.62
C VAL A 711 0.86 -17.53 -28.75
N HIS A 712 -0.33 -17.56 -29.34
CA HIS A 712 -1.54 -17.84 -28.59
C HIS A 712 -1.45 -19.24 -27.92
N PRO A 713 -1.85 -19.44 -26.64
CA PRO A 713 -1.69 -20.72 -25.95
C PRO A 713 -2.29 -21.93 -26.68
N VAL A 714 -3.51 -21.81 -27.23
CA VAL A 714 -4.14 -22.87 -28.05
C VAL A 714 -3.28 -23.25 -29.27
N ILE A 715 -2.61 -22.27 -29.88
CA ILE A 715 -1.72 -22.50 -31.04
C ILE A 715 -0.39 -23.09 -30.60
N ARG A 716 0.14 -22.65 -29.46
CA ARG A 716 1.31 -23.25 -28.84
C ARG A 716 1.09 -24.74 -28.58
N ASP A 717 -0.05 -25.10 -27.99
CA ASP A 717 -0.45 -26.50 -27.76
C ASP A 717 -0.49 -27.27 -29.09
N TRP A 718 -1.13 -26.69 -30.12
CA TRP A 718 -1.19 -27.29 -31.44
C TRP A 718 0.19 -27.55 -32.04
N LEU A 719 1.09 -26.55 -31.99
CA LEU A 719 2.47 -26.68 -32.47
C LEU A 719 3.19 -27.84 -31.79
N GLN A 720 2.99 -28.04 -30.49
CA GLN A 720 3.57 -29.18 -29.78
C GLN A 720 2.92 -30.52 -30.19
N ILE A 721 1.59 -30.57 -30.31
CA ILE A 721 0.82 -31.77 -30.66
C ILE A 721 1.18 -32.25 -32.07
N ARG A 722 1.23 -31.34 -33.04
CA ARG A 722 1.47 -31.68 -34.45
C ARG A 722 2.86 -32.27 -34.69
N MET A 723 3.83 -32.01 -33.83
CA MET A 723 5.18 -32.57 -33.94
C MET A 723 5.21 -34.04 -33.54
N LYS A 724 5.90 -34.87 -34.35
CA LYS A 724 6.29 -36.23 -33.95
C LYS A 724 7.19 -36.18 -32.71
N SER A 725 7.13 -37.22 -31.87
CA SER A 725 7.83 -37.28 -30.58
C SER A 725 9.33 -36.91 -30.68
N ASN A 726 10.05 -37.45 -31.67
CA ASN A 726 11.47 -37.15 -31.87
C ASN A 726 11.75 -35.69 -32.25
N VAL A 727 10.93 -35.08 -33.10
CA VAL A 727 11.04 -33.66 -33.49
C VAL A 727 10.71 -32.77 -32.31
N ARG A 728 9.66 -33.13 -31.56
CA ARG A 728 9.22 -32.43 -30.34
C ARG A 728 10.33 -32.37 -29.30
N GLN A 729 10.96 -33.51 -29.00
CA GLN A 729 12.05 -33.58 -28.03
C GLN A 729 13.30 -32.79 -28.48
N LYS A 730 13.63 -32.80 -29.78
CA LYS A 730 14.70 -31.97 -30.35
C LYS A 730 14.41 -30.47 -30.21
N ALA A 731 13.20 -30.04 -30.56
CA ALA A 731 12.80 -28.65 -30.44
C ALA A 731 12.83 -28.18 -28.97
N LEU A 732 12.37 -29.00 -28.03
CA LEU A 732 12.46 -28.70 -26.60
C LEU A 732 13.92 -28.61 -26.12
N LYS A 733 14.79 -29.54 -26.53
CA LYS A 733 16.24 -29.47 -26.23
C LYS A 733 16.84 -28.16 -26.73
N GLU A 734 16.51 -27.76 -27.96
CA GLU A 734 16.98 -26.50 -28.54
C GLU A 734 16.48 -25.29 -27.74
N SER A 735 15.21 -25.28 -27.32
CA SER A 735 14.64 -24.22 -26.49
C SER A 735 15.37 -24.10 -25.14
N ILE A 736 15.75 -25.23 -24.53
CA ILE A 736 16.56 -25.25 -23.30
C ILE A 736 17.95 -24.65 -23.54
N CYS A 737 18.64 -25.06 -24.61
CA CYS A 737 19.96 -24.49 -24.96
C CYS A 737 19.89 -22.99 -25.20
N LEU A 738 18.85 -22.55 -25.93
CA LEU A 738 18.64 -21.17 -26.29
C LEU A 738 18.42 -20.29 -25.05
N ILE A 739 17.57 -20.68 -24.10
CA ILE A 739 17.39 -19.90 -22.87
C ILE A 739 18.62 -20.01 -21.96
N LYS A 740 19.22 -21.20 -21.82
CA LYS A 740 20.45 -21.42 -21.04
C LYS A 740 21.55 -20.43 -21.40
N ILE A 741 21.79 -20.22 -22.69
CA ILE A 741 22.84 -19.31 -23.16
C ILE A 741 22.45 -17.88 -22.89
N VAL A 742 21.23 -17.46 -23.25
CA VAL A 742 20.81 -16.07 -23.10
C VAL A 742 20.81 -15.64 -21.63
N THR A 743 20.40 -16.52 -20.70
CA THR A 743 20.46 -16.25 -19.26
C THR A 743 21.88 -16.18 -18.70
N ALA A 744 22.87 -16.71 -19.42
CA ALA A 744 24.28 -16.69 -19.01
C ALA A 744 25.04 -15.45 -19.52
N LEU A 745 24.39 -14.56 -20.27
CA LEU A 745 24.97 -13.34 -20.80
C LEU A 745 24.61 -12.14 -19.93
N ASP A 746 25.47 -11.13 -19.90
CA ASP A 746 25.26 -9.84 -19.20
C ASP A 746 24.12 -8.99 -19.80
N VAL A 747 23.36 -9.53 -20.74
CA VAL A 747 22.21 -8.89 -21.40
C VAL A 747 21.16 -8.49 -20.36
N THR A 748 21.03 -9.25 -19.27
CA THR A 748 20.11 -8.96 -18.14
C THR A 748 20.53 -7.71 -17.35
N ILE A 749 21.84 -7.47 -17.22
CA ILE A 749 22.40 -6.32 -16.50
C ILE A 749 22.16 -5.03 -17.28
N VAL A 750 22.23 -5.09 -18.61
CA VAL A 750 22.10 -3.92 -19.49
C VAL A 750 20.64 -3.63 -19.90
N ALA A 751 19.79 -4.66 -20.03
CA ALA A 751 18.49 -4.53 -20.68
C ALA A 751 17.30 -4.22 -19.75
N GLY A 752 17.51 -4.22 -18.43
CA GLY A 752 16.53 -3.78 -17.42
C GLY A 752 15.61 -4.87 -16.87
N VAL A 753 14.86 -4.53 -15.82
CA VAL A 753 14.02 -5.44 -15.00
C VAL A 753 13.05 -6.25 -15.85
N GLU A 754 12.53 -5.66 -16.92
CA GLU A 754 11.55 -6.32 -17.75
C GLU A 754 12.10 -7.47 -18.60
N VAL A 755 13.35 -7.40 -19.03
CA VAL A 755 14.02 -8.49 -19.76
C VAL A 755 14.33 -9.63 -18.80
N THR A 756 14.78 -9.31 -17.59
CA THR A 756 14.95 -10.31 -16.52
C THR A 756 13.64 -11.03 -16.27
N GLN A 757 12.51 -10.32 -16.21
CA GLN A 757 11.20 -10.94 -16.01
C GLN A 757 10.75 -11.80 -17.20
N GLU A 758 11.04 -11.39 -18.44
CA GLU A 758 10.79 -12.19 -19.64
C GLU A 758 11.54 -13.52 -19.57
N LEU A 759 12.86 -13.45 -19.35
CA LEU A 759 13.72 -14.63 -19.25
C LEU A 759 13.31 -15.54 -18.09
N LEU A 760 12.93 -14.98 -16.94
CA LEU A 760 12.43 -15.76 -15.80
C LEU A 760 11.21 -16.61 -16.16
N ASN A 761 10.26 -16.07 -16.93
CA ASN A 761 9.09 -16.84 -17.38
C ASN A 761 9.49 -17.97 -18.34
N HIS A 762 10.53 -17.75 -19.16
CA HIS A 762 11.07 -18.78 -20.04
C HIS A 762 11.81 -19.87 -19.27
N VAL A 763 12.59 -19.52 -18.23
CA VAL A 763 13.24 -20.50 -17.36
C VAL A 763 12.20 -21.34 -16.62
N ASP A 764 11.23 -20.69 -15.96
CA ASP A 764 10.19 -21.36 -15.16
C ASP A 764 9.45 -22.44 -15.98
N ILE A 765 9.09 -22.16 -17.24
CA ILE A 765 8.37 -23.12 -18.08
C ILE A 765 9.22 -24.27 -18.62
N LEU A 766 10.55 -24.14 -18.57
CA LEU A 766 11.51 -25.13 -19.08
C LEU A 766 12.06 -26.05 -17.98
N VAL A 767 11.97 -25.70 -16.70
CA VAL A 767 12.48 -26.52 -15.57
C VAL A 767 11.81 -27.89 -15.50
N ASP A 768 10.47 -27.95 -15.53
CA ASP A 768 9.78 -29.25 -15.46
C ASP A 768 10.03 -30.13 -16.69
N PRO A 769 9.97 -29.60 -17.93
CA PRO A 769 10.39 -30.35 -19.12
C PRO A 769 11.85 -30.84 -19.06
N LEU A 770 12.77 -30.03 -18.53
CA LEU A 770 14.18 -30.42 -18.32
C LEU A 770 14.27 -31.65 -17.40
N LYS A 771 13.58 -31.61 -16.24
CA LYS A 771 13.50 -32.74 -15.30
C LYS A 771 12.86 -33.98 -15.96
N ALA A 772 11.80 -33.81 -16.75
CA ALA A 772 11.06 -34.91 -17.37
C ALA A 772 11.85 -35.62 -18.49
N LEU A 773 12.54 -34.88 -19.37
CA LEU A 773 13.32 -35.49 -20.45
C LEU A 773 14.56 -36.23 -19.95
N CYS A 774 15.16 -35.75 -18.85
CA CYS A 774 16.23 -36.45 -18.15
C CYS A 774 15.77 -37.85 -17.67
N LYS A 775 14.64 -37.92 -16.96
CA LYS A 775 14.07 -39.21 -16.49
C LYS A 775 13.80 -40.22 -17.61
N CYS A 776 13.52 -39.73 -18.81
CA CYS A 776 13.27 -40.56 -20.00
C CYS A 776 14.55 -40.91 -20.79
N GLY A 777 15.74 -40.48 -20.34
CA GLY A 777 17.02 -40.73 -21.00
C GLY A 777 17.24 -40.00 -22.32
N PHE A 778 16.48 -38.94 -22.59
CA PHE A 778 16.58 -38.18 -23.85
C PHE A 778 17.64 -37.07 -23.79
N LEU A 779 17.79 -36.42 -22.64
CA LEU A 779 18.86 -35.45 -22.41
C LEU A 779 20.05 -36.15 -21.79
N ASP A 780 21.24 -35.72 -22.19
CA ASP A 780 22.48 -36.09 -21.51
C ASP A 780 22.54 -35.39 -20.15
N ASP A 781 23.01 -36.09 -19.12
CA ASP A 781 23.15 -35.59 -17.76
C ASP A 781 24.06 -34.37 -17.71
N VAL A 782 25.03 -34.27 -18.63
CA VAL A 782 25.89 -33.08 -18.81
C VAL A 782 25.08 -31.83 -19.16
N LEU A 783 24.10 -31.95 -20.05
CA LEU A 783 23.26 -30.81 -20.43
C LEU A 783 22.33 -30.40 -19.28
N VAL A 784 21.81 -31.38 -18.52
CA VAL A 784 20.99 -31.10 -17.34
C VAL A 784 21.79 -30.32 -16.30
N GLY A 785 23.00 -30.78 -15.97
CA GLY A 785 23.89 -30.09 -15.04
C GLY A 785 24.28 -28.69 -15.49
N ASP A 786 24.70 -28.52 -16.74
CA ASP A 786 25.09 -27.20 -17.27
C ASP A 786 23.90 -26.23 -17.33
N SER A 787 22.72 -26.69 -17.75
CA SER A 787 21.49 -25.91 -17.71
C SER A 787 21.10 -25.50 -16.29
N ALA A 788 21.20 -26.43 -15.33
CA ALA A 788 20.88 -26.15 -13.94
C ALA A 788 21.82 -25.14 -13.31
N ILE A 789 23.13 -25.18 -13.62
CA ILE A 789 24.09 -24.15 -13.19
C ILE A 789 23.67 -22.78 -13.71
N LYS A 790 23.40 -22.64 -15.02
CA LYS A 790 23.05 -21.33 -15.62
C LYS A 790 21.73 -20.79 -15.10
N PHE A 791 20.69 -21.63 -15.02
CA PHE A 791 19.40 -21.24 -14.45
C PHE A 791 19.49 -20.97 -12.95
N GLY A 792 20.32 -21.73 -12.22
CA GLY A 792 20.58 -21.54 -10.79
C GLY A 792 21.24 -20.19 -10.49
N HIS A 793 22.28 -19.81 -11.24
CA HIS A 793 22.86 -18.47 -11.15
C HIS A 793 21.83 -17.40 -11.49
N PHE A 794 21.11 -17.54 -12.62
CA PHE A 794 20.09 -16.57 -13.02
C PHE A 794 18.99 -16.38 -11.96
N TYR A 795 18.47 -17.47 -11.39
CA TYR A 795 17.53 -17.41 -10.27
C TYR A 795 18.16 -16.73 -9.05
N SER A 796 19.40 -17.06 -8.70
CA SER A 796 20.07 -16.48 -7.54
C SER A 796 20.29 -14.98 -7.70
N ASP A 797 20.67 -14.53 -8.89
CA ASP A 797 20.93 -13.13 -9.17
C ASP A 797 19.64 -12.28 -9.18
N ASP A 798 18.48 -12.87 -9.52
CA ASP A 798 17.16 -12.21 -9.37
C ASP A 798 16.53 -12.40 -7.97
N GLY A 799 17.21 -13.09 -7.05
CA GLY A 799 16.78 -13.28 -5.65
C GLY A 799 15.87 -14.49 -5.40
N HIS A 800 15.74 -15.42 -6.35
CA HIS A 800 14.95 -16.66 -6.26
C HIS A 800 15.77 -17.83 -5.70
N TYR A 801 16.41 -17.66 -4.53
CA TYR A 801 17.32 -18.67 -3.96
C TYR A 801 16.69 -20.06 -3.80
N LYS A 802 15.42 -20.13 -3.37
CA LYS A 802 14.71 -21.41 -3.21
C LYS A 802 14.52 -22.18 -4.52
N LYS A 803 14.17 -21.49 -5.62
CA LYS A 803 14.04 -22.12 -6.95
C LYS A 803 15.40 -22.58 -7.45
N ALA A 804 16.45 -21.78 -7.23
CA ALA A 804 17.82 -22.15 -7.56
C ALA A 804 18.26 -23.41 -6.80
N ILE A 805 18.07 -23.45 -5.47
CA ILE A 805 18.40 -24.61 -4.62
C ILE A 805 17.68 -25.86 -5.12
N GLU A 806 16.37 -25.82 -5.31
CA GLU A 806 15.59 -26.99 -5.74
C GLU A 806 16.08 -27.55 -7.09
N LEU A 807 16.40 -26.68 -8.04
CA LEU A 807 16.92 -27.07 -9.36
C LEU A 807 18.34 -27.65 -9.27
N LEU A 808 19.22 -27.00 -8.50
CA LEU A 808 20.62 -27.40 -8.36
C LEU A 808 20.76 -28.71 -7.56
N GLU A 809 19.99 -28.91 -6.49
CA GLU A 809 19.91 -30.18 -5.75
C GLU A 809 19.45 -31.32 -6.68
N TYR A 810 18.38 -31.10 -7.45
CA TYR A 810 17.92 -32.09 -8.43
C TYR A 810 19.00 -32.44 -9.46
N ALA A 811 19.67 -31.43 -10.02
CA ALA A 811 20.69 -31.66 -11.03
C ALA A 811 21.94 -32.33 -10.44
N LEU A 812 22.31 -32.01 -9.21
CA LEU A 812 23.42 -32.65 -8.51
C LEU A 812 23.14 -34.14 -8.29
N ASP A 813 21.92 -34.50 -7.89
CA ASP A 813 21.49 -35.90 -7.73
C ASP A 813 21.55 -36.67 -9.06
N VAL A 814 21.05 -36.06 -10.14
CA VAL A 814 21.11 -36.64 -11.49
C VAL A 814 22.55 -36.87 -11.95
N VAL A 815 23.40 -35.84 -11.85
CA VAL A 815 24.78 -35.90 -12.34
C VAL A 815 25.61 -36.88 -11.50
N ARG A 816 25.42 -36.93 -10.17
CA ARG A 816 26.09 -37.92 -9.29
C ARG A 816 25.69 -39.36 -9.59
N ALA A 817 24.46 -39.60 -10.05
CA ALA A 817 23.99 -40.93 -10.44
C ALA A 817 24.50 -41.37 -11.83
N SER A 818 25.13 -40.47 -12.59
CA SER A 818 25.63 -40.70 -13.94
C SER A 818 27.14 -40.94 -14.00
N SER A 819 27.68 -41.26 -15.19
CA SER A 819 29.12 -41.27 -15.45
C SER A 819 29.69 -39.88 -15.79
N ALA A 820 28.92 -38.81 -15.58
CA ALA A 820 29.34 -37.45 -15.88
C ALA A 820 30.60 -37.06 -15.08
N ALA A 821 31.46 -36.25 -15.70
CA ALA A 821 32.78 -35.93 -15.18
C ALA A 821 32.73 -35.26 -13.79
N ASP A 822 33.62 -35.68 -12.88
CA ASP A 822 33.80 -35.12 -11.52
C ASP A 822 33.82 -33.57 -11.50
N LYS A 823 34.35 -32.95 -12.57
CA LYS A 823 34.37 -31.49 -12.74
C LYS A 823 32.99 -30.83 -12.78
N LEU A 824 31.98 -31.47 -13.36
CA LEU A 824 30.61 -30.93 -13.41
C LEU A 824 29.95 -31.01 -12.03
N VAL A 825 30.20 -32.10 -11.29
CA VAL A 825 29.74 -32.27 -9.91
C VAL A 825 30.29 -31.14 -9.03
N LEU A 826 31.61 -30.88 -9.10
CA LEU A 826 32.24 -29.80 -8.34
C LEU A 826 31.65 -28.42 -8.68
N ARG A 827 31.38 -28.15 -9.96
CA ARG A 827 30.73 -26.88 -10.36
C ARG A 827 29.31 -26.76 -9.80
N LEU A 828 28.53 -27.84 -9.81
CA LEU A 828 27.18 -27.84 -9.21
C LEU A 828 27.23 -27.63 -7.70
N GLU A 829 28.15 -28.30 -7.00
CA GLU A 829 28.35 -28.13 -5.56
C GLU A 829 28.76 -26.70 -5.21
N TYR A 830 29.72 -26.12 -5.94
CA TYR A 830 30.12 -24.72 -5.78
C TYR A 830 28.93 -23.78 -5.98
N THR A 831 28.22 -23.89 -7.12
CA THR A 831 27.07 -23.02 -7.40
C THR A 831 25.98 -23.18 -6.33
N LEU A 832 25.67 -24.40 -5.90
CA LEU A 832 24.68 -24.66 -4.84
C LEU A 832 25.13 -24.05 -3.50
N ALA A 833 26.42 -24.14 -3.16
CA ALA A 833 26.95 -23.57 -1.92
C ALA A 833 26.90 -22.04 -1.90
N VAL A 834 27.23 -21.38 -3.03
CA VAL A 834 27.06 -19.92 -3.17
C VAL A 834 25.60 -19.52 -2.95
N VAL A 835 24.65 -20.29 -3.50
CA VAL A 835 23.22 -20.02 -3.28
C VAL A 835 22.82 -20.26 -1.83
N TYR A 836 23.37 -21.27 -1.16
CA TYR A 836 23.14 -21.46 0.29
C TYR A 836 23.71 -20.31 1.13
N ASN A 837 24.90 -19.79 0.82
CA ASN A 837 25.44 -18.58 1.47
C ASN A 837 24.46 -17.41 1.33
N ARG A 838 23.99 -17.15 0.10
CA ARG A 838 23.03 -16.07 -0.19
C ARG A 838 21.67 -16.27 0.52
N ASP A 839 21.22 -17.51 0.68
CA ASP A 839 20.01 -17.87 1.45
C ASP A 839 20.24 -17.96 2.97
N ARG A 840 21.45 -17.62 3.46
CA ARG A 840 21.87 -17.68 4.88
C ARG A 840 21.85 -19.07 5.49
N GLN A 841 22.06 -20.11 4.68
CA GLN A 841 22.24 -21.50 5.12
C GLN A 841 23.74 -21.85 5.23
N SER A 842 24.48 -21.10 6.07
CA SER A 842 25.95 -21.18 6.18
C SER A 842 26.47 -22.60 6.46
N SER A 843 25.78 -23.38 7.31
CA SER A 843 26.19 -24.77 7.60
C SER A 843 26.23 -25.67 6.36
N LYS A 844 25.24 -25.56 5.46
CA LYS A 844 25.22 -26.36 4.22
C LYS A 844 26.22 -25.84 3.19
N ALA A 845 26.44 -24.53 3.16
CA ALA A 845 27.44 -23.93 2.30
C ALA A 845 28.86 -24.40 2.69
N ILE A 846 29.19 -24.40 3.99
CA ILE A 846 30.47 -24.92 4.51
C ILE A 846 30.69 -26.37 4.07
N GLU A 847 29.71 -27.26 4.26
CA GLU A 847 29.82 -28.68 3.89
C GLU A 847 30.23 -28.87 2.43
N LEU A 848 29.57 -28.13 1.51
CA LEU A 848 29.86 -28.22 0.08
C LEU A 848 31.17 -27.51 -0.30
N LEU A 849 31.45 -26.33 0.25
CA LEU A 849 32.66 -25.57 -0.09
C LEU A 849 33.94 -26.22 0.43
N GLU A 850 33.91 -26.83 1.62
CA GLU A 850 35.03 -27.64 2.11
C GLU A 850 35.30 -28.84 1.19
N HIS A 851 34.26 -29.47 0.65
CA HIS A 851 34.41 -30.52 -0.34
C HIS A 851 35.03 -29.99 -1.65
N VAL A 852 34.50 -28.88 -2.19
CA VAL A 852 35.00 -28.25 -3.43
C VAL A 852 36.48 -27.88 -3.30
N VAL A 853 36.86 -27.13 -2.26
CA VAL A 853 38.25 -26.68 -2.03
C VAL A 853 39.22 -27.84 -1.80
N ARG A 854 38.75 -28.94 -1.20
CA ARG A 854 39.57 -30.14 -0.96
C ARG A 854 39.79 -30.99 -2.20
N VAL A 855 38.77 -31.11 -3.06
CA VAL A 855 38.77 -32.05 -4.20
C VAL A 855 39.19 -31.37 -5.50
N GLU A 856 39.05 -30.06 -5.62
CA GLU A 856 39.52 -29.32 -6.79
C GLU A 856 41.03 -29.50 -7.02
N ASP A 857 41.40 -29.91 -8.23
CA ASP A 857 42.80 -30.05 -8.67
C ASP A 857 43.24 -28.78 -9.41
N LEU A 858 43.15 -27.64 -8.72
CA LEU A 858 43.51 -26.33 -9.23
C LEU A 858 44.73 -25.80 -8.49
N ARG A 859 45.63 -25.10 -9.22
CA ARG A 859 46.80 -24.45 -8.61
C ARG A 859 46.33 -23.36 -7.63
N GLU A 860 47.13 -23.06 -6.61
CA GLU A 860 46.81 -22.03 -5.60
C GLU A 860 46.51 -20.65 -6.20
N THR A 861 47.10 -20.29 -7.34
CA THR A 861 46.86 -19.02 -8.03
C THR A 861 45.65 -19.06 -9.00
N HIS A 862 44.87 -20.14 -9.03
CA HIS A 862 43.76 -20.28 -9.98
C HIS A 862 42.54 -19.49 -9.47
N PRO A 863 41.91 -18.62 -10.31
CA PRO A 863 40.78 -17.79 -9.88
C PRO A 863 39.63 -18.57 -9.25
N ASP A 864 39.20 -19.68 -9.84
CA ASP A 864 38.10 -20.49 -9.30
C ASP A 864 38.37 -21.08 -7.90
N ARG A 865 39.65 -21.37 -7.59
CA ARG A 865 40.07 -21.86 -6.27
C ARG A 865 40.00 -20.73 -5.24
N LEU A 866 40.54 -19.57 -5.59
CA LEU A 866 40.49 -18.38 -4.74
C LEU A 866 39.03 -17.95 -4.48
N ALA A 867 38.16 -17.99 -5.51
CA ALA A 867 36.74 -17.71 -5.37
C ALA A 867 36.03 -18.72 -4.44
N SER A 868 36.33 -20.01 -4.54
CA SER A 868 35.78 -21.04 -3.64
C SER A 868 36.24 -20.86 -2.20
N GLN A 869 37.51 -20.50 -1.98
CA GLN A 869 38.06 -20.18 -0.66
C GLN A 869 37.43 -18.90 -0.09
N GLN A 870 37.20 -17.88 -0.91
CA GLN A 870 36.53 -16.65 -0.51
C GLN A 870 35.10 -16.93 -0.03
N GLU A 871 34.34 -17.70 -0.80
CA GLU A 871 32.98 -18.10 -0.45
C GLU A 871 32.94 -18.97 0.82
N LEU A 872 33.95 -19.83 1.03
CA LEU A 872 34.09 -20.60 2.25
C LEU A 872 34.37 -19.69 3.46
N ALA A 873 35.22 -18.67 3.31
CA ALA A 873 35.48 -17.71 4.37
C ALA A 873 34.23 -16.89 4.75
N ILE A 874 33.42 -16.50 3.75
CA ILE A 874 32.11 -15.87 3.99
C ILE A 874 31.21 -16.82 4.79
N ALA A 875 31.14 -18.09 4.39
CA ALA A 875 30.34 -19.09 5.08
C ALA A 875 30.80 -19.29 6.55
N TYR A 876 32.12 -19.33 6.79
CA TYR A 876 32.68 -19.39 8.14
C TYR A 876 32.33 -18.17 9.00
N ARG A 877 32.42 -16.94 8.45
CA ARG A 877 32.01 -15.72 9.17
C ARG A 877 30.55 -15.74 9.57
N GLU A 878 29.66 -16.04 8.62
CA GLU A 878 28.21 -16.14 8.86
C GLU A 878 27.85 -17.28 9.83
N HIS A 879 28.72 -18.28 10.00
CA HIS A 879 28.56 -19.35 10.98
C HIS A 879 29.22 -19.05 12.34
N GLY A 880 29.86 -17.88 12.50
CA GLY A 880 30.57 -17.47 13.73
C GLY A 880 31.98 -18.04 13.87
N GLN A 881 32.53 -18.69 12.85
CA GLN A 881 33.89 -19.23 12.81
C GLN A 881 34.89 -18.19 12.26
N VAL A 882 34.91 -17.01 12.88
CA VAL A 882 35.66 -15.84 12.36
C VAL A 882 37.17 -16.11 12.26
N GLU A 883 37.76 -16.84 13.21
CA GLU A 883 39.20 -17.17 13.16
C GLU A 883 39.58 -18.03 11.94
N ASP A 884 38.71 -18.96 11.54
CA ASP A 884 38.97 -19.83 10.39
C ASP A 884 38.79 -19.06 9.08
N ALA A 885 37.83 -18.12 9.04
CA ALA A 885 37.70 -17.18 7.94
C ALA A 885 38.94 -16.28 7.79
N ILE A 886 39.48 -15.73 8.89
CA ILE A 886 40.69 -14.90 8.86
C ILE A 886 41.86 -15.68 8.28
N LYS A 887 42.15 -16.88 8.79
CA LYS A 887 43.27 -17.72 8.29
C LYS A 887 43.16 -17.97 6.80
N LEU A 888 41.94 -18.23 6.31
CA LEU A 888 41.69 -18.49 4.89
C LEU A 888 41.84 -17.23 4.04
N LEU A 889 41.31 -16.10 4.50
CA LEU A 889 41.40 -14.81 3.81
C LEU A 889 42.83 -14.25 3.77
N GLU A 890 43.59 -14.38 4.86
CA GLU A 890 45.02 -14.03 4.87
C GLU A 890 45.80 -14.82 3.82
N HIS A 891 45.50 -16.12 3.67
CA HIS A 891 46.10 -16.96 2.65
C HIS A 891 45.74 -16.52 1.23
N VAL A 892 44.44 -16.28 0.96
CA VAL A 892 43.95 -15.79 -0.34
C VAL A 892 44.58 -14.44 -0.69
N VAL A 893 44.54 -13.48 0.22
CA VAL A 893 45.12 -12.14 0.02
C VAL A 893 46.62 -12.25 -0.25
N ALA A 894 47.38 -13.06 0.49
CA ALA A 894 48.82 -13.22 0.26
C ALA A 894 49.14 -13.76 -1.15
N ILE A 895 48.32 -14.65 -1.69
CA ILE A 895 48.46 -15.14 -3.06
C ILE A 895 48.14 -14.03 -4.06
N GLU A 896 47.02 -13.32 -3.88
CA GLU A 896 46.57 -12.25 -4.76
C GLU A 896 47.53 -11.05 -4.76
N GLU A 897 48.19 -10.75 -3.65
CA GLU A 897 49.22 -9.72 -3.58
C GLU A 897 50.42 -9.99 -4.51
N THR A 898 50.74 -11.27 -4.72
CA THR A 898 51.85 -11.69 -5.60
C THR A 898 51.42 -11.92 -7.04
N SER A 899 50.13 -12.18 -7.29
CA SER A 899 49.62 -12.62 -8.59
C SER A 899 48.74 -11.60 -9.32
N LEU A 900 48.13 -10.65 -8.59
CA LEU A 900 47.22 -9.64 -9.12
C LEU A 900 47.73 -8.22 -8.82
N THR A 901 47.40 -7.27 -9.71
CA THR A 901 47.71 -5.85 -9.50
C THR A 901 46.92 -5.29 -8.32
N GLU A 902 47.43 -4.23 -7.67
CA GLU A 902 46.76 -3.58 -6.53
C GLU A 902 45.36 -3.02 -6.86
N THR A 903 45.11 -2.69 -8.14
CA THR A 903 43.80 -2.23 -8.63
C THR A 903 42.86 -3.36 -9.05
N HIS A 904 43.26 -4.63 -8.91
CA HIS A 904 42.45 -5.76 -9.36
C HIS A 904 41.20 -5.92 -8.46
N PRO A 905 39.98 -6.05 -9.03
CA PRO A 905 38.74 -6.14 -8.24
C PRO A 905 38.75 -7.27 -7.21
N ASP A 906 39.16 -8.48 -7.60
CA ASP A 906 39.19 -9.65 -6.72
C ASP A 906 40.11 -9.42 -5.51
N ARG A 907 41.31 -8.87 -5.72
CA ARG A 907 42.24 -8.52 -4.63
C ARG A 907 41.63 -7.52 -3.67
N LEU A 908 41.01 -6.46 -4.19
CA LEU A 908 40.35 -5.44 -3.35
C LEU A 908 39.17 -6.04 -2.57
N TRP A 909 38.43 -6.97 -3.17
CA TRP A 909 37.31 -7.67 -2.52
C TRP A 909 37.77 -8.60 -1.40
N SER A 910 38.85 -9.37 -1.62
CA SER A 910 39.44 -10.25 -0.60
C SER A 910 40.01 -9.44 0.56
N GLN A 911 40.71 -8.33 0.27
CA GLN A 911 41.22 -7.40 1.29
C GLN A 911 40.09 -6.74 2.10
N TYR A 912 39.03 -6.28 1.42
CA TYR A 912 37.82 -5.77 2.09
C TYR A 912 37.21 -6.83 3.02
N SER A 913 37.04 -8.06 2.53
CA SER A 913 36.45 -9.15 3.30
C SER A 913 37.32 -9.55 4.51
N LEU A 914 38.65 -9.53 4.35
CA LEU A 914 39.60 -9.76 5.44
C LEU A 914 39.49 -8.65 6.50
N ALA A 915 39.35 -7.39 6.07
CA ALA A 915 39.16 -6.28 7.00
C ALA A 915 37.87 -6.44 7.83
N THR A 916 36.77 -6.83 7.20
CA THR A 916 35.51 -7.10 7.92
C THR A 916 35.69 -8.26 8.92
N ALA A 917 36.41 -9.32 8.53
CA ALA A 917 36.73 -10.42 9.44
C ALA A 917 37.58 -9.96 10.64
N TYR A 918 38.55 -9.08 10.42
CA TYR A 918 39.33 -8.46 11.50
C TYR A 918 38.47 -7.62 12.44
N GLN A 919 37.50 -6.86 11.93
CA GLN A 919 36.57 -6.10 12.78
C GLN A 919 35.73 -7.04 13.66
N GLU A 920 35.15 -8.09 13.08
CA GLU A 920 34.37 -9.08 13.80
C GLU A 920 35.17 -9.79 14.91
N ASN A 921 36.47 -9.96 14.69
CA ASN A 921 37.40 -10.54 15.67
C ASN A 921 37.99 -9.51 16.65
N GLY A 922 37.57 -8.23 16.58
CA GLY A 922 38.04 -7.15 17.45
C GLY A 922 39.44 -6.59 17.10
N GLN A 923 40.02 -6.99 15.97
CA GLN A 923 41.30 -6.49 15.43
C GLN A 923 41.09 -5.20 14.60
N VAL A 924 40.38 -4.23 15.17
CA VAL A 924 39.92 -3.01 14.47
C VAL A 924 41.08 -2.22 13.85
N GLY A 925 42.24 -2.18 14.53
CA GLY A 925 43.42 -1.46 14.02
C GLY A 925 44.01 -2.06 12.73
N ASP A 926 43.90 -3.38 12.52
CA ASP A 926 44.38 -4.02 11.29
C ASP A 926 43.34 -3.89 10.17
N ALA A 927 42.04 -3.92 10.53
CA ALA A 927 40.96 -3.60 9.60
C ALA A 927 41.08 -2.17 9.03
N ILE A 928 41.34 -1.17 9.88
CA ILE A 928 41.51 0.23 9.44
C ILE A 928 42.64 0.34 8.42
N LYS A 929 43.82 -0.20 8.70
CA LYS A 929 44.97 -0.14 7.78
C LYS A 929 44.62 -0.71 6.40
N LEU A 930 43.90 -1.83 6.38
CA LEU A 930 43.54 -2.52 5.15
C LEU A 930 42.44 -1.78 4.38
N LEU A 931 41.42 -1.26 5.07
CA LEU A 931 40.35 -0.45 4.48
C LEU A 931 40.86 0.89 3.97
N GLU A 932 41.75 1.58 4.69
CA GLU A 932 42.42 2.80 4.20
C GLU A 932 43.17 2.54 2.90
N HIS A 933 43.88 1.40 2.81
CA HIS A 933 44.57 1.01 1.58
C HIS A 933 43.59 0.77 0.43
N VAL A 934 42.54 -0.03 0.65
CA VAL A 934 41.50 -0.33 -0.37
C VAL A 934 40.80 0.94 -0.84
N VAL A 935 40.35 1.79 0.11
CA VAL A 935 39.66 3.04 -0.20
C VAL A 935 40.56 3.94 -1.02
N ASN A 936 41.82 4.19 -0.62
CA ASN A 936 42.75 5.04 -1.37
C ASN A 936 42.94 4.58 -2.83
N ILE A 937 43.02 3.27 -3.09
CA ILE A 937 43.11 2.73 -4.44
C ILE A 937 41.80 2.99 -5.20
N GLN A 938 40.66 2.70 -4.59
CA GLN A 938 39.34 2.92 -5.18
C GLN A 938 39.05 4.41 -5.46
N GLU A 939 39.59 5.34 -4.67
CA GLU A 939 39.43 6.78 -4.91
C GLU A 939 40.09 7.22 -6.22
N THR A 940 41.19 6.58 -6.60
CA THR A 940 41.93 6.89 -7.83
C THR A 940 41.42 6.12 -9.06
N SER A 941 40.74 4.98 -8.85
CA SER A 941 40.36 4.04 -9.92
C SER A 941 38.86 3.96 -10.20
N LEU A 942 38.00 4.35 -9.25
CA LEU A 942 36.53 4.26 -9.35
C LEU A 942 35.87 5.63 -9.18
N THR A 943 34.71 5.80 -9.82
CA THR A 943 33.89 7.00 -9.63
C THR A 943 33.37 7.09 -8.20
N GLU A 944 33.08 8.31 -7.75
CA GLU A 944 32.67 8.60 -6.37
C GLU A 944 31.35 7.91 -5.97
N ASN A 945 30.45 7.68 -6.95
CA ASN A 945 29.19 6.97 -6.77
C ASN A 945 29.28 5.44 -7.01
N HIS A 946 30.49 4.90 -7.18
CA HIS A 946 30.66 3.47 -7.44
C HIS A 946 30.28 2.64 -6.18
N PRO A 947 29.40 1.63 -6.28
CA PRO A 947 28.91 0.89 -5.11
C PRO A 947 30.01 0.28 -4.23
N GLY A 948 31.03 -0.34 -4.84
CA GLY A 948 32.16 -0.92 -4.10
C GLY A 948 33.02 0.10 -3.34
N ARG A 949 33.11 1.34 -3.86
CA ARG A 949 33.81 2.44 -3.18
C ARG A 949 33.03 2.90 -1.96
N LEU A 950 31.73 3.14 -2.13
CA LEU A 950 30.84 3.55 -1.04
C LEU A 950 30.77 2.47 0.06
N ALA A 951 30.75 1.19 -0.30
CA ALA A 951 30.78 0.09 0.67
C ALA A 951 32.09 0.06 1.48
N SER A 952 33.25 0.21 0.83
CA SER A 952 34.55 0.23 1.51
C SER A 952 34.71 1.47 2.39
N GLN A 953 34.22 2.64 1.95
CA GLN A 953 34.20 3.87 2.74
C GLN A 953 33.25 3.78 3.94
N HIS A 954 32.08 3.16 3.77
CA HIS A 954 31.16 2.87 4.86
C HIS A 954 31.82 2.01 5.93
N GLU A 955 32.42 0.87 5.54
CA GLU A 955 33.11 -0.01 6.49
C GLU A 955 34.30 0.67 7.17
N LEU A 956 35.09 1.47 6.44
CA LEU A 956 36.17 2.25 7.03
C LEU A 956 35.66 3.20 8.12
N ALA A 957 34.51 3.84 7.89
CA ALA A 957 33.91 4.73 8.88
C ALA A 957 33.39 3.95 10.11
N VAL A 958 32.82 2.76 9.90
CA VAL A 958 32.43 1.86 10.99
C VAL A 958 33.66 1.47 11.81
N ALA A 959 34.77 1.11 11.17
CA ALA A 959 36.02 0.77 11.84
C ALA A 959 36.61 1.96 12.63
N TYR A 960 36.60 3.18 12.07
CA TYR A 960 36.99 4.39 12.81
C TYR A 960 36.14 4.61 14.06
N ARG A 961 34.82 4.40 13.96
CA ARG A 961 33.90 4.55 15.09
C ARG A 961 34.15 3.51 16.20
N GLU A 962 34.54 2.29 15.82
CA GLU A 962 34.91 1.21 16.76
C GLU A 962 36.25 1.50 17.44
N ASN A 963 37.17 2.16 16.75
CA ASN A 963 38.47 2.59 17.27
C ASN A 963 38.44 3.98 17.97
N GLU A 964 37.25 4.45 18.36
CA GLU A 964 37.03 5.76 19.02
C GLU A 964 37.42 7.01 18.19
N GLN A 965 37.68 6.86 16.89
CA GLN A 965 37.93 7.96 15.94
C GLN A 965 36.61 8.51 15.36
N VAL A 966 35.72 8.94 16.26
CA VAL A 966 34.33 9.28 15.91
C VAL A 966 34.23 10.44 14.90
N GLU A 967 35.10 11.44 15.00
CA GLU A 967 35.10 12.61 14.08
C GLU A 967 35.43 12.23 12.63
N ASP A 968 36.34 11.28 12.43
CA ASP A 968 36.70 10.82 11.10
C ASP A 968 35.61 9.90 10.52
N ALA A 969 34.97 9.10 11.37
CA ALA A 969 33.79 8.33 11.01
C ALA A 969 32.63 9.24 10.54
N ILE A 970 32.33 10.32 11.28
CA ILE A 970 31.27 11.28 10.91
C ILE A 970 31.55 11.89 9.54
N LYS A 971 32.75 12.44 9.32
CA LYS A 971 33.11 13.07 8.03
C LYS A 971 32.92 12.11 6.86
N LEU A 972 33.36 10.86 7.00
CA LEU A 972 33.28 9.87 5.94
C LEU A 972 31.83 9.39 5.71
N LEU A 973 31.05 9.20 6.78
CA LEU A 973 29.64 8.81 6.66
C LEU A 973 28.77 9.93 6.09
N GLU A 974 28.97 11.19 6.48
CA GLU A 974 28.28 12.34 5.88
C GLU A 974 28.53 12.43 4.38
N HIS A 975 29.79 12.18 3.96
CA HIS A 975 30.16 12.12 2.56
C HIS A 975 29.43 10.99 1.81
N VAL A 976 29.49 9.76 2.34
CA VAL A 976 28.83 8.58 1.76
C VAL A 976 27.32 8.78 1.67
N VAL A 977 26.69 9.23 2.77
CA VAL A 977 25.23 9.47 2.82
C VAL A 977 24.84 10.52 1.79
N ASN A 978 25.53 11.66 1.68
CA ASN A 978 25.21 12.69 0.69
C ASN A 978 25.22 12.16 -0.76
N ILE A 979 26.20 11.33 -1.11
CA ILE A 979 26.26 10.72 -2.45
C ILE A 979 25.10 9.75 -2.63
N GLN A 980 24.81 8.93 -1.63
CA GLN A 980 23.69 7.99 -1.64
C GLN A 980 22.33 8.70 -1.69
N GLU A 981 22.17 9.90 -1.12
CA GLU A 981 20.92 10.66 -1.19
C GLU A 981 20.59 11.09 -2.63
N THR A 982 21.62 11.35 -3.44
CA THR A 982 21.48 11.76 -4.84
C THR A 982 21.42 10.59 -5.82
N SER A 983 21.95 9.43 -5.44
CA SER A 983 22.11 8.26 -6.33
C SER A 983 21.19 7.08 -6.00
N LEU A 984 20.70 6.99 -4.77
CA LEU A 984 19.87 5.89 -4.27
C LEU A 984 18.52 6.40 -3.73
N THR A 985 17.48 5.57 -3.85
CA THR A 985 16.18 5.88 -3.24
C THR A 985 16.25 5.88 -1.72
N GLU A 986 15.31 6.57 -1.08
CA GLU A 986 15.29 6.77 0.38
C GLU A 986 15.21 5.46 1.19
N ASN A 987 14.57 4.44 0.63
CA ASN A 987 14.44 3.10 1.23
C ASN A 987 15.56 2.12 0.86
N HIS A 988 16.62 2.57 0.17
CA HIS A 988 17.70 1.68 -0.25
C HIS A 988 18.48 1.15 0.97
N PRO A 989 18.67 -0.18 1.14
CA PRO A 989 19.32 -0.75 2.33
C PRO A 989 20.71 -0.18 2.62
N GLY A 990 21.55 0.01 1.60
CA GLY A 990 22.88 0.63 1.77
C GLY A 990 22.84 2.10 2.24
N ARG A 991 21.78 2.84 1.86
CA ARG A 991 21.56 4.22 2.32
C ARG A 991 21.11 4.21 3.78
N LEU A 992 20.10 3.39 4.10
CA LEU A 992 19.61 3.24 5.47
C LEU A 992 20.71 2.76 6.42
N ALA A 993 21.54 1.80 6.00
CA ALA A 993 22.69 1.33 6.78
C ALA A 993 23.71 2.45 7.05
N SER A 994 24.03 3.27 6.04
CA SER A 994 24.95 4.40 6.20
C SER A 994 24.36 5.52 7.07
N GLN A 995 23.07 5.82 6.92
CA GLN A 995 22.36 6.78 7.79
C GLN A 995 22.27 6.28 9.23
N HIS A 996 21.99 4.99 9.44
CA HIS A 996 22.01 4.34 10.73
C HIS A 996 23.40 4.44 11.38
N ALA A 997 24.46 4.09 10.65
CA ALA A 997 25.84 4.20 11.14
C ALA A 997 26.21 5.65 11.48
N LEU A 998 25.79 6.62 10.66
CA LEU A 998 25.98 8.05 10.90
C LEU A 998 25.26 8.52 12.17
N ALA A 999 24.03 8.05 12.40
CA ALA A 999 23.30 8.40 13.61
C ALA A 999 23.99 7.88 14.88
N ILE A 1000 24.54 6.66 14.85
CA ILE A 1000 25.34 6.14 15.96
C ILE A 1000 26.58 7.03 16.18
N ALA A 1001 27.25 7.46 15.10
CA ALA A 1001 28.42 8.32 15.19
C ALA A 1001 28.07 9.70 15.80
N TYR A 1002 26.97 10.33 15.35
CA TYR A 1002 26.44 11.56 15.95
C TYR A 1002 26.13 11.39 17.43
N ARG A 1003 25.48 10.29 17.83
CA ARG A 1003 25.20 10.00 19.24
C ARG A 1003 26.48 9.91 20.07
N LYS A 1004 27.50 9.18 19.59
CA LYS A 1004 28.79 9.04 20.27
C LYS A 1004 29.54 10.37 20.41
N ASN A 1005 29.37 11.30 19.46
CA ASN A 1005 29.99 12.63 19.50
C ASN A 1005 29.13 13.68 20.25
N GLY A 1006 28.03 13.29 20.88
CA GLY A 1006 27.15 14.18 21.64
C GLY A 1006 26.13 14.96 20.82
N GLN A 1007 26.05 14.75 19.50
CA GLN A 1007 25.02 15.30 18.61
C GLN A 1007 23.74 14.47 18.68
N VAL A 1008 23.20 14.29 19.89
CA VAL A 1008 22.09 13.36 20.17
C VAL A 1008 20.81 13.73 19.42
N GLU A 1009 20.50 15.02 19.27
CA GLU A 1009 19.31 15.48 18.54
C GLU A 1009 19.39 15.20 17.03
N ASP A 1010 20.58 15.26 16.44
CA ASP A 1010 20.76 14.93 15.02
C ASP A 1010 20.69 13.42 14.79
N ALA A 1011 21.23 12.63 15.73
CA ALA A 1011 21.04 11.18 15.76
C ALA A 1011 19.55 10.78 15.86
N ILE A 1012 18.78 11.43 16.76
CA ILE A 1012 17.35 11.18 16.91
C ILE A 1012 16.60 11.47 15.60
N LYS A 1013 16.82 12.64 14.99
CA LYS A 1013 16.14 12.99 13.72
C LYS A 1013 16.42 11.98 12.63
N LEU A 1014 17.68 11.56 12.50
CA LEU A 1014 18.10 10.62 11.47
C LEU A 1014 17.53 9.21 11.74
N LEU A 1015 17.51 8.76 12.99
CA LEU A 1015 16.94 7.46 13.37
C LEU A 1015 15.41 7.45 13.29
N GLU A 1016 14.71 8.52 13.67
CA GLU A 1016 13.25 8.65 13.46
C GLU A 1016 12.91 8.54 11.97
N HIS A 1017 13.74 9.14 11.11
CA HIS A 1017 13.60 9.04 9.66
C HIS A 1017 13.82 7.62 9.14
N VAL A 1018 14.96 6.99 9.50
CA VAL A 1018 15.30 5.61 9.11
C VAL A 1018 14.22 4.63 9.59
N VAL A 1019 13.85 4.68 10.87
CA VAL A 1019 12.82 3.81 11.44
C VAL A 1019 11.51 3.99 10.71
N ALA A 1020 11.05 5.23 10.47
CA ALA A 1020 9.79 5.48 9.76
C ALA A 1020 9.77 4.83 8.35
N ILE A 1021 10.89 4.86 7.63
CA ILE A 1021 11.01 4.21 6.32
C ILE A 1021 10.98 2.69 6.49
N GLU A 1022 11.75 2.14 7.43
CA GLU A 1022 11.81 0.71 7.74
C GLU A 1022 10.46 0.16 8.21
N GLU A 1023 9.64 0.94 8.93
CA GLU A 1023 8.29 0.53 9.33
C GLU A 1023 7.36 0.29 8.13
N THR A 1024 7.62 0.99 7.02
CA THR A 1024 6.82 0.89 5.79
C THR A 1024 7.34 -0.15 4.80
N SER A 1025 8.62 -0.54 4.93
CA SER A 1025 9.33 -1.40 3.96
C SER A 1025 9.74 -2.77 4.52
N LEU A 1026 9.94 -2.89 5.84
CA LEU A 1026 10.40 -4.11 6.50
C LEU A 1026 9.34 -4.66 7.48
N THR A 1027 9.35 -5.98 7.66
CA THR A 1027 8.52 -6.64 8.67
C THR A 1027 8.94 -6.24 10.09
N GLU A 1028 8.02 -6.34 11.03
CA GLU A 1028 8.26 -5.97 12.44
C GLU A 1028 9.38 -6.79 13.09
N ASN A 1029 9.59 -8.03 12.65
CA ASN A 1029 10.66 -8.91 13.12
C ASN A 1029 11.97 -8.81 12.32
N HIS A 1030 12.09 -7.88 11.37
CA HIS A 1030 13.30 -7.77 10.55
C HIS A 1030 14.48 -7.27 11.41
N PRO A 1031 15.65 -7.95 11.40
CA PRO A 1031 16.79 -7.59 12.26
C PRO A 1031 17.23 -6.12 12.16
N GLY A 1032 17.38 -5.60 10.93
CA GLY A 1032 17.81 -4.21 10.73
C GLY A 1032 16.82 -3.17 11.25
N ARG A 1033 15.50 -3.45 11.18
CA ARG A 1033 14.47 -2.56 11.74
C ARG A 1033 14.57 -2.51 13.25
N LEU A 1034 14.72 -3.69 13.88
CA LEU A 1034 14.81 -3.79 15.33
C LEU A 1034 16.10 -3.14 15.85
N GLU A 1035 17.20 -3.21 15.09
CA GLU A 1035 18.45 -2.54 15.41
C GLU A 1035 18.34 -1.00 15.34
N SER A 1036 17.74 -0.45 14.28
CA SER A 1036 17.44 0.99 14.19
C SER A 1036 16.48 1.48 15.27
N GLN A 1037 15.44 0.70 15.59
CA GLN A 1037 14.52 1.02 16.69
C GLN A 1037 15.21 0.96 18.05
N HIS A 1038 16.10 -0.02 18.25
CA HIS A 1038 16.92 -0.11 19.45
C HIS A 1038 17.81 1.13 19.61
N GLU A 1039 18.56 1.51 18.59
CA GLU A 1039 19.43 2.69 18.63
C GLU A 1039 18.65 3.99 18.80
N LEU A 1040 17.46 4.11 18.20
CA LEU A 1040 16.56 5.24 18.43
C LEU A 1040 16.16 5.34 19.91
N ALA A 1041 15.83 4.21 20.53
CA ALA A 1041 15.47 4.18 21.94
C ALA A 1041 16.64 4.54 22.84
N VAL A 1042 17.86 4.08 22.52
CA VAL A 1042 19.09 4.49 23.20
C VAL A 1042 19.30 6.00 23.06
N ALA A 1043 19.08 6.57 21.88
CA ALA A 1043 19.19 8.01 21.65
C ALA A 1043 18.15 8.80 22.48
N TYR A 1044 16.90 8.34 22.56
CA TYR A 1044 15.87 8.92 23.44
C TYR A 1044 16.26 8.85 24.93
N ARG A 1045 16.86 7.75 25.37
CA ARG A 1045 17.33 7.60 26.76
C ARG A 1045 18.38 8.68 27.07
N VAL A 1046 19.40 8.79 26.22
CA VAL A 1046 20.50 9.76 26.38
C VAL A 1046 20.00 11.21 26.30
N SER A 1047 18.95 11.50 25.53
CA SER A 1047 18.36 12.85 25.46
C SER A 1047 17.42 13.17 26.63
N GLY A 1048 17.22 12.25 27.58
CA GLY A 1048 16.31 12.41 28.71
C GLY A 1048 14.83 12.13 28.38
N ARG A 1049 14.51 11.66 27.17
CA ARG A 1049 13.17 11.19 26.76
C ARG A 1049 12.94 9.73 27.22
N VAL A 1050 13.18 9.48 28.51
CA VAL A 1050 13.24 8.11 29.08
C VAL A 1050 11.94 7.33 28.88
N GLN A 1051 10.78 7.98 28.93
CA GLN A 1051 9.48 7.32 28.67
C GLN A 1051 9.35 6.79 27.24
N ASP A 1052 9.84 7.55 26.25
CA ASP A 1052 9.83 7.12 24.85
C ASP A 1052 10.80 5.95 24.65
N ALA A 1053 11.97 6.01 25.30
CA ALA A 1053 12.97 4.94 25.30
C ALA A 1053 12.42 3.64 25.89
N VAL A 1054 11.79 3.69 27.07
CA VAL A 1054 11.18 2.52 27.73
C VAL A 1054 10.14 1.88 26.81
N LYS A 1055 9.23 2.68 26.22
CA LYS A 1055 8.17 2.16 25.37
C LYS A 1055 8.73 1.45 24.13
N LEU A 1056 9.75 2.03 23.49
CA LEU A 1056 10.35 1.47 22.29
C LEU A 1056 11.20 0.23 22.62
N LEU A 1057 11.97 0.25 23.70
CA LEU A 1057 12.76 -0.90 24.16
C LEU A 1057 11.88 -2.07 24.62
N GLU A 1058 10.77 -1.83 25.31
CA GLU A 1058 9.78 -2.88 25.65
C GLU A 1058 9.28 -3.59 24.39
N HIS A 1059 8.98 -2.82 23.33
CA HIS A 1059 8.58 -3.37 22.04
C HIS A 1059 9.69 -4.19 21.38
N VAL A 1060 10.90 -3.64 21.26
CA VAL A 1060 12.05 -4.31 20.64
C VAL A 1060 12.40 -5.61 21.36
N VAL A 1061 12.47 -5.59 22.70
CA VAL A 1061 12.75 -6.78 23.52
C VAL A 1061 11.66 -7.83 23.33
N GLN A 1062 10.38 -7.43 23.32
CA GLN A 1062 9.27 -8.36 23.12
C GLN A 1062 9.34 -9.07 21.77
N VAL A 1063 9.67 -8.34 20.69
CA VAL A 1063 9.80 -8.92 19.35
C VAL A 1063 11.04 -9.82 19.26
N TRP A 1064 12.18 -9.40 19.80
CA TRP A 1064 13.41 -10.22 19.79
C TRP A 1064 13.30 -11.49 20.63
N GLN A 1065 12.67 -11.45 21.81
CA GLN A 1065 12.43 -12.64 22.63
C GLN A 1065 11.57 -13.69 21.90
N GLY A 1066 10.67 -13.26 21.01
CA GLY A 1066 9.91 -14.16 20.15
C GLY A 1066 10.73 -14.87 19.06
N THR A 1067 11.97 -14.44 18.80
CA THR A 1067 12.84 -14.99 17.75
C THR A 1067 14.01 -15.79 18.31
N ASN A 1068 14.84 -15.20 19.18
CA ASN A 1068 15.95 -15.88 19.84
C ASN A 1068 16.39 -15.10 21.10
N GLU A 1069 16.01 -15.61 22.27
CA GLU A 1069 16.28 -14.98 23.57
C GLU A 1069 17.78 -14.93 23.93
N ASP A 1070 18.59 -15.83 23.39
CA ASP A 1070 20.04 -15.93 23.66
C ASP A 1070 20.90 -15.07 22.72
N HIS A 1071 20.28 -14.37 21.76
CA HIS A 1071 21.03 -13.56 20.79
C HIS A 1071 21.66 -12.33 21.46
N ARG A 1072 22.92 -12.01 21.13
CA ARG A 1072 23.69 -10.90 21.72
C ARG A 1072 22.95 -9.55 21.66
N HIS A 1073 22.34 -9.21 20.52
CA HIS A 1073 21.52 -8.00 20.38
C HIS A 1073 20.28 -7.99 21.28
N CYS A 1074 19.65 -9.15 21.52
CA CYS A 1074 18.51 -9.25 22.43
C CYS A 1074 18.95 -8.95 23.87
N LEU A 1075 20.06 -9.54 24.32
CA LEU A 1075 20.63 -9.28 25.64
C LEU A 1075 21.05 -7.82 25.81
N TYR A 1076 21.59 -7.19 24.77
CA TYR A 1076 21.94 -5.77 24.80
C TYR A 1076 20.71 -4.86 24.89
N ALA A 1077 19.63 -5.13 24.15
CA ALA A 1077 18.38 -4.40 24.34
C ALA A 1077 17.76 -4.60 25.73
N GLN A 1078 17.86 -5.80 26.30
CA GLN A 1078 17.40 -6.04 27.67
C GLN A 1078 18.23 -5.23 28.68
N TYR A 1079 19.55 -5.16 28.51
CA TYR A 1079 20.41 -4.30 29.32
C TYR A 1079 20.00 -2.82 29.22
N GLU A 1080 19.82 -2.30 28.01
CA GLU A 1080 19.40 -0.91 27.79
C GLU A 1080 17.99 -0.62 28.33
N LEU A 1081 17.05 -1.57 28.21
CA LEU A 1081 15.72 -1.48 28.80
C LEU A 1081 15.80 -1.42 30.33
N ALA A 1082 16.68 -2.24 30.92
CA ALA A 1082 16.85 -2.25 32.37
C ALA A 1082 17.37 -0.90 32.88
N LYS A 1083 18.35 -0.29 32.19
CA LYS A 1083 18.79 1.06 32.50
C LYS A 1083 17.69 2.09 32.35
N ALA A 1084 16.92 2.01 31.27
CA ALA A 1084 15.78 2.90 31.06
C ALA A 1084 14.75 2.76 32.21
N TYR A 1085 14.51 1.55 32.72
CA TYR A 1085 13.67 1.35 33.91
C TYR A 1085 14.25 1.98 35.17
N LEU A 1086 15.55 1.82 35.43
CA LEU A 1086 16.21 2.47 36.58
C LEU A 1086 16.05 3.99 36.52
N GLU A 1087 16.33 4.59 35.36
CA GLU A 1087 16.20 6.04 35.12
C GLU A 1087 14.75 6.54 35.17
N ASN A 1088 13.78 5.69 34.83
CA ASN A 1088 12.34 6.00 34.89
C ASN A 1088 11.73 5.78 36.28
N GLY A 1089 12.54 5.49 37.31
CA GLY A 1089 12.08 5.25 38.68
C GLY A 1089 11.41 3.88 38.89
N GLN A 1090 11.59 2.94 37.97
CA GLN A 1090 11.09 1.56 38.03
C GLN A 1090 12.19 0.60 38.50
N GLY A 1091 12.83 0.93 39.63
CA GLY A 1091 14.03 0.26 40.15
C GLY A 1091 13.95 -1.26 40.21
N ASP A 1092 12.85 -1.81 40.74
CA ASP A 1092 12.67 -3.26 40.88
C ASP A 1092 12.63 -3.97 39.52
N ARG A 1093 11.96 -3.40 38.51
CA ARG A 1093 11.91 -3.97 37.15
C ARG A 1093 13.28 -3.94 36.48
N GLY A 1094 14.04 -2.86 36.68
CA GLY A 1094 15.41 -2.72 36.18
C GLY A 1094 16.35 -3.78 36.78
N ILE A 1095 16.31 -3.95 38.11
CA ILE A 1095 17.13 -4.96 38.81
C ILE A 1095 16.76 -6.37 38.36
N GLU A 1096 15.46 -6.71 38.29
CA GLU A 1096 14.99 -8.03 37.85
C GLU A 1096 15.48 -8.37 36.43
N LEU A 1097 15.42 -7.39 35.52
CA LEU A 1097 15.88 -7.58 34.14
C LEU A 1097 17.41 -7.69 34.04
N LEU A 1098 18.18 -6.91 34.82
CA LEU A 1098 19.63 -7.06 34.90
C LEU A 1098 20.04 -8.43 35.47
N GLU A 1099 19.35 -8.93 36.51
CA GLU A 1099 19.58 -10.29 37.02
C GLU A 1099 19.31 -11.34 35.95
N HIS A 1100 18.26 -11.16 35.13
CA HIS A 1100 17.97 -12.04 34.00
C HIS A 1100 19.11 -12.05 32.98
N VAL A 1101 19.52 -10.87 32.50
CA VAL A 1101 20.59 -10.71 31.51
C VAL A 1101 21.90 -11.35 32.01
N VAL A 1102 22.29 -11.11 33.25
CA VAL A 1102 23.50 -11.71 33.86
C VAL A 1102 23.40 -13.24 33.91
N LYS A 1103 22.25 -13.79 34.31
CA LYS A 1103 22.02 -15.25 34.33
C LYS A 1103 22.09 -15.87 32.93
N VAL A 1104 21.56 -15.20 31.91
CA VAL A 1104 21.63 -15.70 30.53
C VAL A 1104 23.08 -15.71 30.04
N TYR A 1105 23.84 -14.63 30.26
CA TYR A 1105 25.27 -14.59 29.95
C TYR A 1105 26.07 -15.71 30.64
N GLU A 1106 25.79 -15.98 31.93
CA GLU A 1106 26.41 -17.10 32.66
C GLU A 1106 26.06 -18.48 32.09
N ARG A 1107 24.85 -18.64 31.53
CA ARG A 1107 24.39 -19.88 30.88
C ARG A 1107 25.07 -20.12 29.53
N ILE A 1108 25.19 -19.09 28.70
CA ILE A 1108 25.69 -19.22 27.32
C ILE A 1108 27.22 -19.32 27.22
N LYS A 1109 27.94 -19.25 28.35
CA LYS A 1109 29.41 -19.40 28.44
C LYS A 1109 30.21 -18.46 27.51
N THR A 1110 29.64 -17.32 27.12
CA THR A 1110 30.45 -16.21 26.60
C THR A 1110 31.18 -15.60 27.79
N ALA A 1111 32.50 -15.77 27.77
CA ALA A 1111 33.42 -15.57 28.90
C ALA A 1111 33.42 -14.14 29.47
N GLU A 1112 34.13 -13.96 30.58
CA GLU A 1112 34.39 -12.67 31.28
C GLU A 1112 34.77 -11.48 30.36
N ASP A 1113 35.14 -11.76 29.11
CA ASP A 1113 35.52 -10.80 28.10
C ASP A 1113 34.36 -10.07 27.41
N ASP A 1114 33.10 -10.56 27.47
CA ASP A 1114 31.98 -9.80 26.88
C ASP A 1114 31.78 -8.47 27.66
N PRO A 1115 31.89 -7.31 26.99
CA PRO A 1115 31.80 -6.01 27.66
C PRO A 1115 30.41 -5.76 28.26
N TYR A 1116 29.35 -6.29 27.67
CA TYR A 1116 27.98 -6.09 28.15
C TYR A 1116 27.66 -6.96 29.37
N TYR A 1117 28.27 -8.14 29.50
CA TYR A 1117 28.20 -8.91 30.74
C TYR A 1117 28.81 -8.12 31.92
N ARG A 1118 30.01 -7.55 31.72
CA ARG A 1118 30.69 -6.74 32.74
C ARG A 1118 29.90 -5.49 33.10
N LEU A 1119 29.37 -4.78 32.10
CA LEU A 1119 28.51 -3.61 32.30
C LEU A 1119 27.23 -3.99 33.06
N SER A 1120 26.55 -5.07 32.66
CA SER A 1120 25.32 -5.54 33.31
C SER A 1120 25.55 -5.89 34.78
N ARG A 1121 26.68 -6.54 35.10
CA ARG A 1121 27.04 -6.87 36.48
C ARG A 1121 27.36 -5.64 37.32
N HIS A 1122 28.08 -4.68 36.75
CA HIS A 1122 28.39 -3.43 37.42
C HIS A 1122 27.11 -2.65 37.75
N GLU A 1123 26.26 -2.44 36.74
CA GLU A 1123 24.98 -1.74 36.89
C GLU A 1123 24.06 -2.43 37.90
N LEU A 1124 24.00 -3.77 37.88
CA LEU A 1124 23.24 -4.56 38.86
C LEU A 1124 23.74 -4.32 40.28
N ALA A 1125 25.06 -4.30 40.48
CA ALA A 1125 25.65 -4.07 41.79
C ALA A 1125 25.35 -2.66 42.33
N GLU A 1126 25.42 -1.63 41.48
CA GLU A 1126 25.07 -0.25 41.84
C GLU A 1126 23.58 -0.12 42.17
N ALA A 1127 22.70 -0.63 41.31
CA ALA A 1127 21.26 -0.58 41.52
C ALA A 1127 20.82 -1.31 42.80
N CYS A 1128 21.42 -2.46 43.12
CA CYS A 1128 21.16 -3.16 44.38
C CYS A 1128 21.63 -2.34 45.60
N GLN A 1129 22.80 -1.68 45.53
CA GLN A 1129 23.29 -0.84 46.62
C GLN A 1129 22.38 0.38 46.86
N GLU A 1130 21.92 1.04 45.79
CA GLU A 1130 20.98 2.17 45.92
C GLU A 1130 19.62 1.73 46.48
N ARG A 1131 19.10 0.57 46.07
CA ARG A 1131 17.87 0.00 46.64
C ARG A 1131 18.03 -0.27 48.14
N ASP A 1132 19.13 -0.89 48.54
CA ASP A 1132 19.39 -1.22 49.94
C ASP A 1132 19.56 0.04 50.81
N GLN A 1133 20.19 1.10 50.28
CA GLN A 1133 20.28 2.40 50.96
C GLN A 1133 18.93 3.10 51.11
N ASN A 1134 18.08 3.06 50.09
CA ASN A 1134 16.73 3.65 50.12
C ASN A 1134 15.74 2.85 51.01
N THR A 1135 16.01 1.56 51.26
CA THR A 1135 15.20 0.72 52.16
C THR A 1135 15.59 0.91 53.64
N LEU A 1136 16.77 1.48 53.90
CA LEU A 1136 17.30 1.78 55.24
C LEU A 1136 16.99 3.22 55.73
N GLN A 1137 16.50 4.12 54.86
CA GLN A 1137 15.95 5.44 55.19
C GLN A 1137 14.44 5.37 55.43
#